data_AF-A0AAN1XYF5-F1
#
_entry.id   AF-A0AAN1XYF5-F1
#
_cell.length_a   1.000
_cell.length_b   1.000
_cell.length_c   1.000
_cell.angle_alpha   90.00
_cell.angle_beta   90.00
_cell.angle_gamma   90.00
#
_symmetry.space_group_name_H-M   'P 1'
#
loop_
_entity.id
_entity.type
_entity.pdbx_description
1 polymer ?
#
loop_
_entity_poly.entity_id
_entity_poly.type
_entity_poly.pdbx_seq_one_letter_code
_entity_poly.pdbx_strand_id
1 'polypeptide(L)'
;MPVRNAIQWWLLAVVSVAVIGFAWQSSRAPAVLHPSGGFAQNGEYASLNVEAVHDRRFGSWNGSDRNVGQLVSEPFVVLTAVSFFVDGYPTRAGEAVYLERADNGARYPLVPSRDPGEAWTRVRFFVPPGWFGRTVRLHGVDASRDFRGWIGIAEVRTELIPIAPVDPWFAVAWTLLVLTAVSAGIPLRYRRNGSRGVVQSPLTFCGMLAAALLWIRLPSMTSGAVLNADEAPMTAQAITFLRHPVPWVDFDGTTSGPLNSIVVSAPALLGLAPTLPGSRLIGTLLLVVLLVGLYAAGRRLWGEIPARIAVLLPFALLCAGLDGAYVSYVSELLPLAMAAIACACLAELAGGTSRNPLCAGLIGIAGGAMPFAKLQAAPIAALLVVTCAFAVCVGTPRNIRAATFVALLGGLLSVPTIVLSAVAVHGGIRDFWISYIVFPRVYVAGNCCTIAGIPFFFQDGPFAAFFSAAILTIAAFAIGSIVLARRFPQRGFSRKVAGSLAVSMLMVIAAIVSIETPYTPFLPYLLWLIPGVTGVIATTIGSFQSTLRSGSAPRWVFPVSVMGGALVALAPVTQGALRTNPYLNHDPLTVQAPIDRRAPSIQGIVGRGQRVVMWGWMPQYLVYADAVMGTRDSISQFQIEPRPFREHYRDRYLRDFVKNRPDFVLEAVGPEAFAYHDRRTQGIESFPQLQRIVMASYAIAVDAESVRLWKRRPDAPVR
;
A
#
# COMPACT_ATOMS: atom_id res chain seq x y z
N MET A 1 36.33 -23.59 19.62
CA MET A 1 35.99 -22.21 19.18
C MET A 1 36.37 -22.05 17.71
N PRO A 2 35.43 -22.11 16.73
CA PRO A 2 35.70 -21.49 15.42
C PRO A 2 34.50 -20.71 14.80
N VAL A 3 33.29 -20.81 15.33
CA VAL A 3 32.07 -20.25 14.69
C VAL A 3 32.01 -18.72 14.73
N ARG A 4 32.69 -18.08 15.68
CA ARG A 4 32.65 -16.62 15.87
C ARG A 4 33.39 -15.87 14.74
N ASN A 5 34.46 -16.47 14.22
CA ASN A 5 35.27 -15.88 13.14
C ASN A 5 34.59 -16.08 11.78
N ALA A 6 33.93 -17.22 11.54
CA ALA A 6 33.23 -17.47 10.28
C ALA A 6 32.11 -16.45 10.00
N ILE A 7 31.37 -16.03 11.04
CA ILE A 7 30.28 -15.04 10.90
C ILE A 7 30.84 -13.63 10.67
N GLN A 8 31.95 -13.27 11.32
CA GLN A 8 32.64 -12.00 11.06
C GLN A 8 33.22 -11.97 9.64
N TRP A 9 33.82 -13.06 9.17
CA TRP A 9 34.31 -13.18 7.79
C TRP A 9 33.19 -13.19 6.75
N TRP A 10 32.03 -13.76 7.08
CA TRP A 10 30.85 -13.72 6.18
C TRP A 10 30.22 -12.33 6.14
N LEU A 11 30.11 -11.63 7.27
CA LEU A 11 29.66 -10.23 7.33
C LEU A 11 30.66 -9.29 6.62
N LEU A 12 31.96 -9.48 6.81
CA LEU A 12 33.00 -8.75 6.09
C LEU A 12 32.99 -9.09 4.59
N ALA A 13 32.74 -10.33 4.19
CA ALA A 13 32.65 -10.70 2.77
C ALA A 13 31.39 -10.11 2.10
N VAL A 14 30.24 -10.12 2.78
CA VAL A 14 28.99 -9.51 2.28
C VAL A 14 29.11 -7.99 2.20
N VAL A 15 29.81 -7.35 3.16
CA VAL A 15 30.09 -5.91 3.13
C VAL A 15 31.19 -5.56 2.10
N SER A 16 32.19 -6.43 1.89
CA SER A 16 33.30 -6.18 0.95
C SER A 16 32.88 -6.37 -0.52
N VAL A 17 31.93 -7.25 -0.81
CA VAL A 17 31.35 -7.39 -2.16
C VAL A 17 30.45 -6.19 -2.51
N ALA A 18 29.94 -5.46 -1.52
CA ALA A 18 29.11 -4.27 -1.72
C ALA A 18 29.89 -2.97 -2.00
N VAL A 19 31.21 -2.95 -1.79
CA VAL A 19 32.01 -1.69 -1.79
C VAL A 19 32.97 -1.55 -2.98
N ILE A 20 33.21 -2.59 -3.79
CA ILE A 20 34.18 -2.51 -4.90
C ILE A 20 33.47 -2.60 -6.24
N GLY A 21 33.23 -1.45 -6.85
CA GLY A 21 32.66 -1.35 -8.20
C GLY A 21 32.44 0.09 -8.65
N PHE A 22 33.42 0.97 -8.45
CA PHE A 22 33.37 2.31 -9.02
C PHE A 22 33.72 2.28 -10.51
N ALA A 23 32.83 2.93 -11.28
CA ALA A 23 33.13 3.87 -12.36
C ALA A 23 32.86 3.50 -13.83
N TRP A 24 32.55 4.59 -14.57
CA TRP A 24 32.56 4.85 -16.02
C TRP A 24 31.31 4.52 -16.85
N GLN A 25 30.59 5.59 -17.19
CA GLN A 25 29.55 5.63 -18.21
C GLN A 25 30.25 5.83 -19.58
N SER A 26 30.33 4.79 -20.40
CA SER A 26 30.73 4.93 -21.81
C SER A 26 29.49 4.75 -22.70
N SER A 27 28.81 5.84 -23.03
CA SER A 27 27.86 5.86 -24.15
C SER A 27 28.65 5.80 -25.46
N ARG A 28 28.39 4.80 -26.31
CA ARG A 28 28.89 4.84 -27.69
C ARG A 28 28.03 5.78 -28.55
N ALA A 29 28.57 6.20 -29.69
CA ALA A 29 27.89 7.06 -30.64
C ALA A 29 26.49 6.51 -31.03
N PRO A 30 25.50 7.39 -31.27
CA PRO A 30 24.15 6.97 -31.65
C PRO A 30 24.14 6.17 -32.94
N ALA A 31 23.25 5.17 -33.05
CA ALA A 31 23.07 4.42 -34.29
C ALA A 31 22.24 5.25 -35.28
N VAL A 32 22.70 5.30 -36.54
CA VAL A 32 22.00 6.00 -37.63
C VAL A 32 20.71 5.26 -37.97
N LEU A 33 19.64 6.02 -38.23
CA LEU A 33 18.31 5.49 -38.55
C LEU A 33 18.02 5.67 -40.05
N HIS A 34 17.46 4.62 -40.68
CA HIS A 34 17.08 4.58 -42.08
C HIS A 34 15.55 4.48 -42.18
N PRO A 35 14.87 5.59 -42.53
CA PRO A 35 13.42 5.60 -42.70
C PRO A 35 13.00 4.96 -44.03
N SER A 36 11.82 4.35 -44.04
CA SER A 36 11.14 3.85 -45.23
C SER A 36 9.62 4.01 -45.08
N GLY A 37 8.91 4.20 -46.20
CA GLY A 37 7.48 4.49 -46.18
C GLY A 37 7.18 5.87 -45.58
N GLY A 38 6.24 5.94 -44.64
CA GLY A 38 5.73 7.16 -44.02
C GLY A 38 6.71 7.88 -43.07
N PHE A 39 7.79 7.22 -42.63
CA PHE A 39 8.77 7.86 -41.76
C PHE A 39 9.55 8.96 -42.48
N ALA A 40 9.54 10.16 -41.90
CA ALA A 40 10.34 11.28 -42.36
C ALA A 40 11.12 11.91 -41.20
N GLN A 41 12.26 12.53 -41.49
CA GLN A 41 12.98 13.31 -40.50
C GLN A 41 12.12 14.51 -40.07
N ASN A 42 11.96 14.71 -38.77
CA ASN A 42 11.00 15.66 -38.19
C ASN A 42 9.54 15.44 -38.66
N GLY A 43 9.19 14.19 -39.00
CA GLY A 43 7.86 13.79 -39.46
C GLY A 43 6.87 13.50 -38.33
N GLU A 44 7.18 13.83 -37.08
CA GLU A 44 6.25 13.70 -35.96
C GLU A 44 5.07 14.69 -36.04
N TYR A 45 4.01 14.42 -35.30
CA TYR A 45 2.95 15.41 -35.04
C TYR A 45 3.51 16.59 -34.22
N ALA A 46 2.76 17.68 -34.11
CA ALA A 46 3.14 18.83 -33.29
C ALA A 46 3.23 18.46 -31.79
N SER A 47 4.40 17.97 -31.39
CA SER A 47 4.64 17.39 -30.07
C SER A 47 5.31 18.35 -29.10
N LEU A 48 5.09 18.11 -27.82
CA LEU A 48 5.76 18.81 -26.72
C LEU A 48 7.18 18.25 -26.48
N ASN A 49 8.03 19.05 -25.81
CA ASN A 49 9.41 18.69 -25.41
C ASN A 49 10.40 18.39 -26.56
N VAL A 50 10.11 18.86 -27.76
CA VAL A 50 10.99 18.73 -28.94
C VAL A 50 12.40 19.25 -28.64
N GLU A 51 12.52 20.37 -27.92
CA GLU A 51 13.80 20.99 -27.57
C GLU A 51 14.70 20.11 -26.68
N ALA A 52 14.12 19.16 -25.95
CA ALA A 52 14.87 18.22 -25.09
C ALA A 52 15.53 17.08 -25.87
N VAL A 53 15.22 16.95 -27.16
CA VAL A 53 15.74 15.89 -28.03
C VAL A 53 16.77 16.50 -28.98
N HIS A 54 18.05 16.39 -28.60
CA HIS A 54 19.16 16.90 -29.40
C HIS A 54 19.62 15.94 -30.52
N ASP A 55 19.06 14.72 -30.55
CA ASP A 55 19.38 13.66 -31.51
C ASP A 55 18.51 13.81 -32.79
N ARG A 56 18.88 13.13 -33.89
CA ARG A 56 18.01 13.10 -35.09
C ARG A 56 16.72 12.36 -34.78
N ARG A 57 15.60 12.91 -35.27
CA ARG A 57 14.23 12.47 -34.97
C ARG A 57 13.50 12.09 -36.24
N PHE A 58 12.75 11.00 -36.18
CA PHE A 58 11.96 10.50 -37.28
C PHE A 58 10.54 10.21 -36.78
N GLY A 59 9.53 10.60 -37.55
CA GLY A 59 8.14 10.32 -37.23
C GLY A 59 7.39 9.80 -38.44
N SER A 60 6.46 8.88 -38.22
CA SER A 60 5.64 8.26 -39.26
C SER A 60 4.41 9.09 -39.64
N TRP A 61 4.01 10.07 -38.82
CA TRP A 61 2.83 10.91 -39.08
C TRP A 61 2.96 11.66 -40.40
N ASN A 62 4.03 12.43 -40.61
CA ASN A 62 4.38 13.11 -41.85
C ASN A 62 3.17 13.78 -42.56
N GLY A 63 2.37 14.52 -41.78
CA GLY A 63 1.16 15.23 -42.26
C GLY A 63 -0.15 14.44 -42.22
N SER A 64 -0.16 13.14 -41.88
CA SER A 64 -1.35 12.29 -41.91
C SER A 64 -1.21 10.98 -41.12
N ASP A 65 -2.20 10.66 -40.28
CA ASP A 65 -2.36 9.35 -39.61
C ASP A 65 -2.57 8.16 -40.58
N ARG A 66 -2.64 8.40 -41.91
CA ARG A 66 -2.75 7.33 -42.92
C ARG A 66 -1.39 6.83 -43.41
N ASN A 67 -0.31 7.49 -43.02
CA ASN A 67 1.03 7.14 -43.42
C ASN A 67 1.48 5.91 -42.63
N VAL A 68 2.04 4.92 -43.33
CA VAL A 68 2.57 3.69 -42.75
C VAL A 68 4.00 3.50 -43.21
N GLY A 69 4.85 2.89 -42.38
CA GLY A 69 6.25 2.75 -42.73
C GLY A 69 7.06 1.98 -41.70
N GLN A 70 8.37 1.94 -41.96
CA GLN A 70 9.32 1.31 -41.06
C GLN A 70 10.57 2.18 -40.94
N LEU A 71 11.11 2.21 -39.72
CA LEU A 71 12.36 2.84 -39.37
C LEU A 71 13.32 1.74 -38.89
N VAL A 72 14.48 1.61 -39.51
CA VAL A 72 15.46 0.58 -39.14
C VAL A 72 16.80 1.24 -38.85
N SER A 73 17.42 0.94 -37.70
CA SER A 73 18.76 1.42 -37.40
C SER A 73 19.84 0.62 -38.13
N GLU A 74 20.99 1.24 -38.34
CA GLU A 74 22.24 0.50 -38.59
C GLU A 74 22.50 -0.51 -37.46
N PRO A 75 23.19 -1.63 -37.72
CA PRO A 75 23.57 -2.58 -36.69
C PRO A 75 24.45 -1.92 -35.64
N PHE A 76 24.10 -2.11 -34.37
CA PHE A 76 24.92 -1.64 -33.24
C PHE A 76 25.09 -2.74 -32.19
N VAL A 77 26.20 -2.67 -31.45
CA VAL A 77 26.44 -3.59 -30.35
C VAL A 77 25.63 -3.16 -29.14
N VAL A 78 24.73 -4.02 -28.68
CA VAL A 78 23.93 -3.74 -27.49
C VAL A 78 24.70 -4.10 -26.23
N LEU A 79 24.68 -3.19 -25.25
CA LEU A 79 25.33 -3.37 -23.95
C LEU A 79 24.30 -3.92 -22.97
N THR A 80 24.15 -3.32 -21.78
CA THR A 80 23.18 -3.78 -20.78
C THR A 80 21.82 -3.09 -20.92
N ALA A 81 21.78 -1.90 -21.50
CA ALA A 81 20.56 -1.18 -21.79
C ALA A 81 20.63 -0.40 -23.11
N VAL A 82 19.46 -0.09 -23.66
CA VAL A 82 19.28 0.88 -24.75
C VAL A 82 18.45 2.05 -24.25
N SER A 83 18.79 3.26 -24.67
CA SER A 83 17.96 4.45 -24.42
C SER A 83 17.80 5.28 -25.69
N PHE A 84 16.62 5.86 -25.85
CA PHE A 84 16.25 6.73 -26.97
C PHE A 84 15.03 7.56 -26.57
N PHE A 85 14.69 8.57 -27.36
CA PHE A 85 13.42 9.28 -27.21
C PHE A 85 12.37 8.66 -28.12
N VAL A 86 11.16 8.50 -27.61
CA VAL A 86 10.00 8.00 -28.33
C VAL A 86 8.81 8.94 -28.13
N ASP A 87 7.97 9.01 -29.14
CA ASP A 87 6.80 9.87 -29.25
C ASP A 87 5.66 9.10 -29.93
N GLY A 88 4.42 9.58 -29.81
CA GLY A 88 3.23 8.92 -30.37
C GLY A 88 2.74 7.73 -29.55
N TYR A 89 2.28 6.68 -30.24
CA TYR A 89 1.46 5.62 -29.65
C TYR A 89 2.01 4.19 -29.88
N PRO A 90 3.24 3.88 -29.42
CA PRO A 90 3.95 2.63 -29.71
C PRO A 90 3.32 1.36 -29.11
N THR A 91 2.30 1.48 -28.25
CA THR A 91 1.59 0.34 -27.67
C THR A 91 0.30 -0.03 -28.42
N ARG A 92 -0.09 0.74 -29.43
CA ARG A 92 -1.32 0.49 -30.22
C ARG A 92 -1.16 -0.65 -31.23
N ALA A 93 -2.28 -1.26 -31.58
CA ALA A 93 -2.31 -2.28 -32.63
C ALA A 93 -1.87 -1.67 -33.97
N GLY A 94 -0.89 -2.30 -34.60
CA GLY A 94 -0.24 -1.81 -35.83
C GLY A 94 1.09 -1.12 -35.59
N GLU A 95 1.34 -0.63 -34.36
CA GLU A 95 2.58 0.04 -33.98
C GLU A 95 3.50 -0.91 -33.23
N ALA A 96 4.81 -0.85 -33.50
CA ALA A 96 5.78 -1.62 -32.76
C ALA A 96 7.15 -0.97 -32.70
N VAL A 97 7.79 -1.04 -31.54
CA VAL A 97 9.23 -0.76 -31.37
C VAL A 97 9.91 -1.99 -30.80
N TYR A 98 10.96 -2.49 -31.44
CA TYR A 98 11.66 -3.69 -30.99
C TYR A 98 13.13 -3.73 -31.42
N LEU A 99 13.94 -4.50 -30.70
CA LEU A 99 15.27 -4.88 -31.14
C LEU A 99 15.22 -6.20 -31.89
N GLU A 100 15.94 -6.31 -33.00
CA GLU A 100 16.15 -7.55 -33.73
C GLU A 100 17.63 -7.94 -33.69
N ARG A 101 17.92 -9.18 -33.32
CA ARG A 101 19.27 -9.73 -33.33
C ARG A 101 19.75 -10.00 -34.75
N ALA A 102 20.93 -9.49 -35.08
CA ALA A 102 21.50 -9.66 -36.42
C ALA A 102 21.92 -11.11 -36.72
N ASP A 103 22.16 -11.94 -35.70
CA ASP A 103 22.68 -13.30 -35.87
C ASP A 103 21.59 -14.38 -36.02
N ASN A 104 20.42 -14.19 -35.42
CA ASN A 104 19.36 -15.20 -35.44
C ASN A 104 17.94 -14.63 -35.67
N GLY A 105 17.80 -13.32 -35.92
CA GLY A 105 16.51 -12.67 -36.14
C GLY A 105 15.58 -12.67 -34.92
N ALA A 106 16.05 -13.06 -33.73
CA ALA A 106 15.24 -13.01 -32.53
C ALA A 106 14.84 -11.56 -32.23
N ARG A 107 13.59 -11.35 -31.81
CA ARG A 107 13.02 -10.03 -31.54
C ARG A 107 12.79 -9.82 -30.05
N TYR A 108 13.08 -8.62 -29.57
CA TYR A 108 12.84 -8.19 -28.19
C TYR A 108 12.01 -6.89 -28.21
N PRO A 109 10.74 -6.94 -27.79
CA PRO A 109 9.86 -5.78 -27.85
C PRO A 109 10.27 -4.72 -26.82
N LEU A 110 10.26 -3.46 -27.24
CA LEU A 110 10.61 -2.28 -26.44
C LEU A 110 9.34 -1.45 -26.17
N VAL A 111 8.44 -2.02 -25.37
CA VAL A 111 7.11 -1.45 -25.12
C VAL A 111 7.18 -0.55 -23.88
N PRO A 112 6.98 0.78 -24.00
CA PRO A 112 6.89 1.63 -22.82
C PRO A 112 5.64 1.28 -22.00
N SER A 113 5.69 1.52 -20.69
CA SER A 113 4.57 1.22 -19.78
C SER A 113 3.28 2.00 -20.06
N ARG A 114 3.40 3.12 -20.80
CA ARG A 114 2.31 3.94 -21.31
C ARG A 114 2.75 4.62 -22.61
N ASP A 115 1.83 4.85 -23.53
CA ASP A 115 2.08 5.68 -24.71
C ASP A 115 2.52 7.10 -24.31
N PRO A 116 3.62 7.62 -24.89
CA PRO A 116 4.03 9.01 -24.71
C PRO A 116 2.97 10.05 -25.11
N GLY A 117 2.10 9.72 -26.07
CA GLY A 117 1.15 10.67 -26.66
C GLY A 117 1.88 11.67 -27.55
N GLU A 118 1.44 12.92 -27.61
CA GLU A 118 2.09 14.01 -28.36
C GLU A 118 3.22 14.68 -27.56
N ALA A 119 4.11 13.88 -26.96
CA ALA A 119 5.21 14.34 -26.14
C ALA A 119 6.44 13.43 -26.21
N TRP A 120 7.58 14.00 -26.63
CA TRP A 120 8.85 13.28 -26.64
C TRP A 120 9.26 12.87 -25.23
N THR A 121 9.37 11.56 -25.03
CA THR A 121 9.73 10.96 -23.73
C THR A 121 10.97 10.10 -23.89
N ARG A 122 11.96 10.31 -23.02
CA ARG A 122 13.14 9.44 -22.97
C ARG A 122 12.77 8.11 -22.34
N VAL A 123 12.99 7.03 -23.08
CA VAL A 123 12.77 5.65 -22.61
C VAL A 123 14.09 4.93 -22.49
N ARG A 124 14.15 4.00 -21.53
CA ARG A 124 15.31 3.15 -21.28
C ARG A 124 14.83 1.72 -21.07
N PHE A 125 15.45 0.78 -21.77
CA PHE A 125 15.13 -0.64 -21.69
C PHE A 125 16.37 -1.45 -21.37
N PHE A 126 16.27 -2.33 -20.37
CA PHE A 126 17.28 -3.37 -20.15
C PHE A 126 17.09 -4.47 -21.19
N VAL A 127 18.19 -4.94 -21.77
CA VAL A 127 18.14 -6.05 -22.71
C VAL A 127 18.40 -7.39 -22.00
N PRO A 128 17.92 -8.52 -22.53
CA PRO A 128 18.17 -9.82 -21.91
C PRO A 128 19.68 -10.12 -21.78
N PRO A 129 20.15 -10.79 -20.72
CA PRO A 129 21.58 -11.10 -20.55
C PRO A 129 22.22 -11.84 -21.72
N GLY A 130 21.45 -12.71 -22.39
CA GLY A 130 21.90 -13.44 -23.59
C GLY A 130 22.10 -12.55 -24.84
N TRP A 131 21.70 -11.27 -24.78
CA TRP A 131 21.85 -10.28 -25.84
C TRP A 131 23.05 -9.34 -25.59
N PHE A 132 23.65 -9.36 -24.40
CA PHE A 132 24.80 -8.49 -24.09
C PHE A 132 25.97 -8.71 -25.06
N GLY A 133 26.48 -7.61 -25.62
CA GLY A 133 27.57 -7.63 -26.59
C GLY A 133 27.17 -8.15 -27.98
N ARG A 134 25.88 -8.45 -28.21
CA ARG A 134 25.40 -8.89 -29.52
C ARG A 134 25.06 -7.70 -30.41
N THR A 135 25.20 -7.91 -31.71
CA THR A 135 24.79 -6.91 -32.70
C THR A 135 23.28 -6.99 -32.91
N VAL A 136 22.61 -5.85 -32.79
CA VAL A 136 21.16 -5.71 -32.95
C VAL A 136 20.82 -4.54 -33.88
N ARG A 137 19.59 -4.52 -34.38
CA ARG A 137 18.96 -3.38 -35.05
C ARG A 137 17.73 -2.93 -34.27
N LEU A 138 17.51 -1.63 -34.17
CA LEU A 138 16.26 -1.07 -33.67
C LEU A 138 15.27 -0.96 -34.84
N HIS A 139 14.06 -1.43 -34.63
CA HIS A 139 12.96 -1.30 -35.57
C HIS A 139 11.84 -0.47 -34.93
N GLY A 140 11.37 0.53 -35.66
CA GLY A 140 10.08 1.18 -35.48
C GLY A 140 9.17 0.81 -36.64
N VAL A 141 7.97 0.31 -36.37
CA VAL A 141 7.00 -0.09 -37.38
C VAL A 141 5.71 0.65 -37.11
N ASP A 142 5.22 1.33 -38.13
CA ASP A 142 3.88 1.90 -38.19
C ASP A 142 3.12 1.19 -39.31
N ALA A 143 2.06 0.50 -38.92
CA ALA A 143 1.12 -0.14 -39.83
C ALA A 143 -0.33 0.31 -39.59
N SER A 144 -0.55 1.29 -38.73
CA SER A 144 -1.88 1.79 -38.41
C SER A 144 -2.33 2.83 -39.45
N ARG A 145 -3.63 2.89 -39.71
CA ARG A 145 -4.25 3.98 -40.49
C ARG A 145 -5.34 4.69 -39.70
N ASP A 146 -5.43 4.35 -38.41
CA ASP A 146 -6.44 4.86 -37.52
C ASP A 146 -5.99 6.21 -36.94
N PHE A 147 -6.96 6.99 -36.46
CA PHE A 147 -6.66 8.23 -35.76
C PHE A 147 -5.69 7.98 -34.60
N ARG A 148 -4.58 8.74 -34.54
CA ARG A 148 -3.45 8.53 -33.61
C ARG A 148 -2.68 7.22 -33.81
N GLY A 149 -2.63 6.72 -35.04
CA GLY A 149 -1.77 5.61 -35.45
C GLY A 149 -0.46 6.15 -36.01
N TRP A 150 0.44 6.60 -35.14
CA TRP A 150 1.78 7.04 -35.55
C TRP A 150 2.78 6.92 -34.38
N ILE A 151 4.07 6.84 -34.71
CA ILE A 151 5.17 6.83 -33.74
C ILE A 151 6.33 7.73 -34.19
N GLY A 152 6.96 8.36 -33.21
CA GLY A 152 8.22 9.09 -33.36
C GLY A 152 9.35 8.38 -32.62
N ILE A 153 10.52 8.28 -33.25
CA ILE A 153 11.72 7.65 -32.68
C ILE A 153 12.94 8.54 -32.97
N ALA A 154 13.71 8.83 -31.93
CA ALA A 154 15.02 9.47 -32.04
C ALA A 154 16.16 8.43 -32.06
N GLU A 155 17.37 8.88 -32.38
CA GLU A 155 18.53 7.98 -32.43
C GLU A 155 18.75 7.20 -31.13
N VAL A 156 19.16 5.94 -31.29
CA VAL A 156 19.34 5.00 -30.18
C VAL A 156 20.76 4.99 -29.66
N ARG A 157 20.88 4.96 -28.34
CA ARG A 157 22.14 4.89 -27.60
C ARG A 157 22.20 3.58 -26.82
N THR A 158 23.37 2.95 -26.86
CA THR A 158 23.69 1.77 -26.07
C THR A 158 24.43 2.21 -24.81
N GLU A 159 23.96 1.79 -23.65
CA GLU A 159 24.49 2.18 -22.35
C GLU A 159 25.11 0.97 -21.68
N LEU A 160 26.40 1.06 -21.32
CA LEU A 160 26.99 0.16 -20.32
C LEU A 160 26.55 0.65 -18.96
N ILE A 161 25.37 0.25 -18.54
CA ILE A 161 24.98 0.35 -17.15
C ILE A 161 25.63 -0.88 -16.49
N PRO A 162 26.58 -0.73 -15.55
CA PRO A 162 27.00 -1.86 -14.74
C PRO A 162 25.73 -2.55 -14.25
N ILE A 163 25.66 -3.89 -14.26
CA ILE A 163 24.66 -4.57 -13.44
C ILE A 163 24.90 -4.00 -12.05
N ALA A 164 24.02 -3.08 -11.62
CA ALA A 164 24.45 -2.04 -10.69
C ALA A 164 25.12 -2.68 -9.48
N PRO A 165 26.19 -2.09 -8.91
CA PRO A 165 26.48 -2.37 -7.50
C PRO A 165 25.14 -2.21 -6.80
N VAL A 166 24.72 -3.27 -6.09
CA VAL A 166 23.51 -3.31 -5.27
C VAL A 166 23.44 -1.95 -4.59
N ASP A 167 22.48 -1.09 -5.00
CA ASP A 167 22.32 0.26 -4.46
C ASP A 167 22.56 0.17 -2.94
N PRO A 168 23.47 0.94 -2.33
CA PRO A 168 23.74 0.83 -0.90
C PRO A 168 22.45 0.77 -0.06
N TRP A 169 21.41 1.48 -0.52
CA TRP A 169 20.05 1.39 0.00
C TRP A 169 19.47 -0.03 -0.02
N PHE A 170 19.47 -0.63 -1.21
CA PHE A 170 19.04 -2.00 -1.49
C PHE A 170 19.92 -3.01 -0.73
N ALA A 171 21.23 -2.79 -0.62
CA ALA A 171 22.14 -3.64 0.13
C ALA A 171 21.81 -3.67 1.62
N VAL A 172 21.52 -2.51 2.21
CA VAL A 172 21.06 -2.42 3.61
C VAL A 172 19.69 -3.08 3.77
N ALA A 173 18.74 -2.84 2.86
CA ALA A 173 17.43 -3.48 2.88
C ALA A 173 17.55 -5.02 2.87
N TRP A 174 18.35 -5.57 1.96
CA TRP A 174 18.64 -7.01 1.92
C TRP A 174 19.31 -7.52 3.17
N THR A 175 20.29 -6.79 3.68
CA THR A 175 20.98 -7.16 4.91
C THR A 175 20.00 -7.26 6.07
N LEU A 176 19.12 -6.27 6.23
CA LEU A 176 18.10 -6.27 7.27
C LEU A 176 17.08 -7.40 7.10
N LEU A 177 16.67 -7.72 5.87
CA LEU A 177 15.78 -8.86 5.59
C LEU A 177 16.44 -10.20 5.94
N VAL A 178 17.67 -10.41 5.48
CA VAL A 178 18.44 -11.63 5.77
C VAL A 178 18.68 -11.76 7.28
N LEU A 179 19.06 -10.69 7.96
CA LEU A 179 19.23 -10.70 9.42
C LEU A 179 17.93 -11.03 10.15
N THR A 180 16.80 -10.47 9.71
CA THR A 180 15.48 -10.76 10.27
C THR A 180 15.13 -12.24 10.08
N ALA A 181 15.32 -12.78 8.88
CA ALA A 181 15.03 -14.19 8.58
C ALA A 181 15.98 -15.14 9.33
N VAL A 182 17.27 -14.81 9.41
CA VAL A 182 18.27 -15.56 10.20
C VAL A 182 17.91 -15.54 11.68
N SER A 183 17.49 -14.40 12.24
CA SER A 183 17.08 -14.30 13.64
C SER A 183 15.78 -15.08 13.95
N ALA A 184 14.96 -15.37 12.95
CA ALA A 184 13.84 -16.31 13.08
C ALA A 184 14.31 -17.77 13.18
N GLY A 185 15.45 -18.10 12.57
CA GLY A 185 15.87 -19.48 12.34
C GLY A 185 17.08 -20.01 13.04
N ILE A 186 17.92 -19.15 13.59
CA ILE A 186 18.97 -19.60 14.49
C ILE A 186 18.28 -20.35 15.63
N PRO A 187 18.54 -21.67 15.79
CA PRO A 187 17.95 -22.42 16.87
C PRO A 187 18.29 -21.70 18.16
N LEU A 188 17.25 -21.41 18.97
CA LEU A 188 17.40 -20.90 20.32
C LEU A 188 18.14 -21.97 21.11
N ARG A 189 19.47 -22.00 20.99
CA ARG A 189 20.33 -22.87 21.78
C ARG A 189 20.08 -22.46 23.21
N TYR A 190 19.46 -23.36 23.95
CA TYR A 190 19.39 -23.32 25.40
C TYR A 190 20.84 -23.35 25.90
N ARG A 191 21.44 -22.18 26.13
CA ARG A 191 22.74 -22.11 26.78
C ARG A 191 22.50 -22.62 28.20
N ARG A 192 23.26 -23.64 28.60
CA ARG A 192 23.17 -24.30 29.91
C ARG A 192 23.32 -23.33 31.10
N ASN A 193 23.78 -22.09 30.86
CA ASN A 193 23.97 -21.02 31.84
C ASN A 193 22.93 -19.88 31.78
N GLY A 194 21.72 -20.11 31.27
CA GLY A 194 20.57 -19.18 31.45
C GLY A 194 20.60 -17.86 30.68
N SER A 195 21.75 -17.42 30.13
CA SER A 195 21.84 -16.20 29.32
C SER A 195 21.51 -16.47 27.84
N ARG A 196 20.39 -15.92 27.35
CA ARG A 196 20.08 -15.84 25.91
C ARG A 196 21.08 -14.87 25.26
N GLY A 197 21.65 -15.24 24.11
CA GLY A 197 22.45 -14.30 23.33
C GLY A 197 21.57 -13.16 22.78
N VAL A 198 22.13 -11.96 22.61
CA VAL A 198 21.40 -10.76 22.14
C VAL A 198 20.57 -11.06 20.87
N VAL A 199 21.17 -11.70 19.86
CA VAL A 199 20.52 -12.07 18.57
C VAL A 199 19.32 -13.01 18.74
N GLN A 200 19.26 -13.78 19.83
CA GLN A 200 18.18 -14.74 20.10
C GLN A 200 17.01 -14.13 20.85
N SER A 201 17.12 -12.87 21.31
CA SER A 201 16.09 -12.24 22.12
C SER A 201 14.84 -11.91 21.27
N PRO A 202 13.63 -12.04 21.85
CA PRO A 202 12.38 -11.58 21.22
C PRO A 202 12.42 -10.11 20.79
N LEU A 203 13.04 -9.27 21.61
CA LEU A 203 13.17 -7.84 21.36
C LEU A 203 14.05 -7.58 20.14
N THR A 204 15.14 -8.33 19.97
CA THR A 204 16.00 -8.21 18.80
C THR A 204 15.29 -8.66 17.53
N PHE A 205 14.51 -9.74 17.56
CA PHE A 205 13.70 -10.16 16.40
C PHE A 205 12.69 -9.08 16.01
N CYS A 206 11.92 -8.56 16.98
CA CYS A 206 10.93 -7.51 16.72
C CYS A 206 11.60 -6.20 16.25
N GLY A 207 12.74 -5.85 16.84
CA GLY A 207 13.52 -4.67 16.46
C GLY A 207 14.11 -4.77 15.05
N MET A 208 14.62 -5.95 14.66
CA MET A 208 15.10 -6.20 13.28
C MET A 208 13.95 -6.12 12.28
N LEU A 209 12.81 -6.73 12.59
CA LEU A 209 11.61 -6.66 11.75
C LEU A 209 11.13 -5.21 11.57
N ALA A 210 11.07 -4.43 12.65
CA ALA A 210 10.67 -3.03 12.60
C ALA A 210 11.68 -2.19 11.81
N ALA A 211 12.99 -2.35 12.08
CA ALA A 211 14.04 -1.64 11.37
C ALA A 211 14.05 -1.96 9.88
N ALA A 212 13.89 -3.23 9.51
CA ALA A 212 13.81 -3.66 8.11
C ALA A 212 12.61 -3.02 7.40
N LEU A 213 11.43 -3.04 8.01
CA LEU A 213 10.23 -2.46 7.42
C LEU A 213 10.34 -0.94 7.29
N LEU A 214 10.80 -0.25 8.34
CA LEU A 214 11.02 1.20 8.32
C LEU A 214 12.05 1.59 7.25
N TRP A 215 13.16 0.86 7.16
CA TRP A 215 14.17 1.10 6.15
C TRP A 215 13.58 0.92 4.75
N ILE A 216 12.98 -0.22 4.44
CA ILE A 216 12.37 -0.48 3.12
C ILE A 216 11.35 0.60 2.74
N ARG A 217 10.59 1.13 3.70
CA ARG A 217 9.58 2.15 3.43
C ARG A 217 10.10 3.57 3.31
N LEU A 218 11.34 3.87 3.71
CA LEU A 218 11.82 5.25 3.79
C LEU A 218 11.72 6.05 2.48
N PRO A 219 12.01 5.51 1.26
CA PRO A 219 11.93 6.30 0.04
C PRO A 219 10.49 6.73 -0.26
N SER A 220 9.54 5.80 -0.06
CA SER A 220 8.12 6.13 -0.15
C SER A 220 7.65 7.07 0.95
N MET A 221 8.21 7.00 2.17
CA MET A 221 7.85 7.91 3.26
C MET A 221 8.28 9.35 3.00
N THR A 222 9.46 9.56 2.41
CA THR A 222 9.99 10.92 2.19
C THR A 222 9.43 11.61 0.96
N SER A 223 8.74 10.88 0.08
CA SER A 223 8.07 11.47 -1.09
C SER A 223 6.96 12.45 -0.67
N GLY A 224 6.98 13.65 -1.22
CA GLY A 224 5.92 14.65 -1.01
C GLY A 224 4.66 14.41 -1.87
N ALA A 225 4.69 13.46 -2.80
CA ALA A 225 3.60 13.21 -3.73
C ALA A 225 2.61 12.18 -3.18
N VAL A 226 1.34 12.25 -3.58
CA VAL A 226 0.29 11.30 -3.16
C VAL A 226 0.53 9.94 -3.81
N LEU A 227 0.60 8.88 -3.01
CA LEU A 227 0.81 7.51 -3.51
C LEU A 227 -0.49 6.71 -3.59
N ASN A 228 -1.53 7.13 -2.87
CA ASN A 228 -2.84 6.49 -2.85
C ASN A 228 -3.96 7.50 -2.61
N ALA A 229 -5.13 7.25 -3.19
CA ALA A 229 -6.28 8.13 -3.13
C ALA A 229 -6.84 8.36 -1.71
N ASP A 230 -6.64 7.43 -0.78
CA ASP A 230 -7.14 7.52 0.61
C ASP A 230 -6.25 8.39 1.53
N GLU A 231 -4.98 8.55 1.17
CA GLU A 231 -3.97 9.14 2.04
C GLU A 231 -4.18 10.65 2.28
N ALA A 232 -4.41 11.39 1.20
CA ALA A 232 -4.63 12.83 1.25
C ALA A 232 -5.96 13.22 1.95
N PRO A 233 -7.12 12.57 1.68
CA PRO A 233 -8.35 12.79 2.45
C PRO A 233 -8.14 12.64 3.96
N MET A 234 -7.52 11.54 4.42
CA MET A 234 -7.35 11.29 5.85
C MET A 234 -6.37 12.27 6.50
N THR A 235 -5.33 12.69 5.78
CA THR A 235 -4.39 13.69 6.27
C THR A 235 -5.05 15.07 6.38
N ALA A 236 -5.87 15.47 5.41
CA ALA A 236 -6.64 16.73 5.48
C ALA A 236 -7.65 16.72 6.64
N GLN A 237 -8.30 15.58 6.87
CA GLN A 237 -9.17 15.37 8.02
C GLN A 237 -8.38 15.44 9.34
N ALA A 238 -7.16 14.89 9.40
CA ALA A 238 -6.29 14.98 10.58
C ALA A 238 -5.91 16.43 10.91
N ILE A 239 -5.57 17.24 9.90
CA ILE A 239 -5.31 18.68 10.08
C ILE A 239 -6.54 19.40 10.65
N THR A 240 -7.72 19.07 10.15
CA THR A 240 -8.99 19.66 10.61
C THR A 240 -9.31 19.21 12.03
N PHE A 241 -9.15 17.92 12.35
CA PHE A 241 -9.41 17.33 13.66
C PHE A 241 -8.67 18.05 14.80
N LEU A 242 -7.43 18.49 14.57
CA LEU A 242 -6.64 19.21 15.57
C LEU A 242 -7.27 20.56 16.02
N ARG A 243 -8.16 21.13 15.20
CA ARG A 243 -8.86 22.39 15.50
C ARG A 243 -10.35 22.18 15.74
N HIS A 244 -10.94 21.21 15.05
CA HIS A 244 -12.37 20.91 15.03
C HIS A 244 -12.58 19.40 15.15
N PRO A 245 -12.67 18.88 16.39
CA PRO A 245 -12.44 17.47 16.66
C PRO A 245 -13.68 16.58 16.54
N VAL A 246 -14.85 17.10 16.16
CA VAL A 246 -16.11 16.35 16.25
C VAL A 246 -16.42 15.63 14.93
N PRO A 247 -16.37 14.28 14.89
CA PRO A 247 -16.71 13.53 13.68
C PRO A 247 -18.14 13.76 13.22
N TRP A 248 -18.37 13.65 11.92
CA TRP A 248 -19.65 13.92 11.23
C TRP A 248 -20.24 15.29 11.48
N VAL A 249 -19.56 16.20 12.17
CA VAL A 249 -19.93 17.61 12.34
C VAL A 249 -18.87 18.50 11.70
N ASP A 250 -17.61 18.26 12.03
CA ASP A 250 -16.46 19.05 11.58
C ASP A 250 -15.69 18.35 10.45
N PHE A 251 -15.68 17.02 10.44
CA PHE A 251 -15.09 16.20 9.39
C PHE A 251 -15.83 14.86 9.26
N ASP A 252 -15.89 14.31 8.05
CA ASP A 252 -16.52 13.02 7.73
C ASP A 252 -15.50 12.13 7.00
N GLY A 253 -15.30 10.91 7.51
CA GLY A 253 -14.36 9.93 6.96
C GLY A 253 -14.85 9.18 5.72
N THR A 254 -16.04 9.54 5.20
CA THR A 254 -16.77 8.85 4.14
C THR A 254 -17.06 7.38 4.50
N THR A 255 -16.45 6.43 3.80
CA THR A 255 -16.55 5.00 4.10
C THR A 255 -15.51 4.54 5.13
N SER A 256 -14.53 5.39 5.46
CA SER A 256 -13.65 5.22 6.60
C SER A 256 -14.27 5.83 7.86
N GLY A 257 -14.02 5.21 9.00
CA GLY A 257 -14.39 5.80 10.29
C GLY A 257 -13.40 6.87 10.75
N PRO A 258 -13.81 7.72 11.72
CA PRO A 258 -13.01 8.87 12.15
C PRO A 258 -11.68 8.49 12.81
N LEU A 259 -11.55 7.29 13.38
CA LEU A 259 -10.33 6.91 14.09
C LEU A 259 -9.10 6.81 13.17
N ASN A 260 -9.29 6.51 11.88
CA ASN A 260 -8.20 6.51 10.90
C ASN A 260 -7.59 7.90 10.72
N SER A 261 -8.43 8.94 10.62
CA SER A 261 -7.95 10.32 10.50
C SER A 261 -7.36 10.82 11.82
N ILE A 262 -7.95 10.40 12.95
CA ILE A 262 -7.45 10.78 14.28
C ILE A 262 -6.06 10.19 14.54
N VAL A 263 -5.79 8.93 14.20
CA VAL A 263 -4.45 8.34 14.44
C VAL A 263 -3.36 9.02 13.61
N VAL A 264 -3.69 9.54 12.42
CA VAL A 264 -2.76 10.33 11.59
C VAL A 264 -2.38 11.66 12.25
N SER A 265 -3.20 12.18 13.16
CA SER A 265 -2.88 13.40 13.92
C SER A 265 -1.88 13.20 15.05
N ALA A 266 -1.49 11.95 15.37
CA ALA A 266 -0.58 11.63 16.48
C ALA A 266 0.76 12.42 16.50
N PRO A 267 1.41 12.75 15.37
CA PRO A 267 2.61 13.59 15.38
C PRO A 267 2.42 14.97 16.03
N ALA A 268 1.19 15.49 16.07
CA ALA A 268 0.89 16.76 16.72
C ALA A 268 1.14 16.73 18.24
N LEU A 269 1.14 15.55 18.87
CA LEU A 269 1.55 15.38 20.27
C LEU A 269 3.01 15.80 20.52
N LEU A 270 3.83 15.83 19.47
CA LEU A 270 5.23 16.28 19.48
C LEU A 270 5.40 17.68 18.86
N GLY A 271 4.30 18.40 18.62
CA GLY A 271 4.32 19.70 17.95
C GLY A 271 4.56 19.62 16.43
N LEU A 272 4.44 18.43 15.82
CA LEU A 272 4.62 18.24 14.38
C LEU A 272 3.27 18.28 13.64
N ALA A 273 3.20 18.98 12.51
CA ALA A 273 2.00 19.01 11.69
C ALA A 273 1.71 17.64 11.02
N PRO A 274 0.44 17.26 10.84
CA PRO A 274 0.09 16.11 9.99
C PRO A 274 0.50 16.38 8.54
N THR A 275 1.27 15.47 7.95
CA THR A 275 1.76 15.56 6.56
C THR A 275 1.66 14.19 5.88
N LEU A 276 1.79 14.13 4.55
CA LEU A 276 1.81 12.86 3.83
C LEU A 276 2.97 11.95 4.28
N PRO A 277 4.22 12.44 4.46
CA PRO A 277 5.28 11.65 5.09
C PRO A 277 4.92 11.15 6.49
N GLY A 278 4.28 12.02 7.30
CA GLY A 278 3.85 11.70 8.66
C GLY A 278 2.80 10.57 8.69
N SER A 279 1.82 10.61 7.79
CA SER A 279 0.78 9.58 7.71
C SER A 279 1.37 8.21 7.32
N ARG A 280 2.35 8.18 6.41
CA ARG A 280 3.08 6.95 6.03
C ARG A 280 3.93 6.38 7.16
N LEU A 281 4.56 7.25 7.96
CA LEU A 281 5.25 6.82 9.17
C LEU A 281 4.28 6.15 10.14
N ILE A 282 3.13 6.78 10.42
CA ILE A 282 2.08 6.20 11.26
C ILE A 282 1.58 4.86 10.68
N GLY A 283 1.31 4.79 9.37
CA GLY A 283 0.91 3.55 8.70
C GLY A 283 1.93 2.43 8.86
N THR A 284 3.22 2.75 8.73
CA THR A 284 4.29 1.76 8.90
C THR A 284 4.44 1.32 10.36
N LEU A 285 4.27 2.23 11.33
CA LEU A 285 4.25 1.87 12.74
C LEU A 285 3.05 0.95 13.06
N LEU A 286 1.89 1.16 12.45
CA LEU A 286 0.73 0.26 12.58
C LEU A 286 1.01 -1.12 11.99
N LEU A 287 1.72 -1.22 10.86
CA LEU A 287 2.18 -2.49 10.31
C LEU A 287 3.19 -3.20 11.24
N VAL A 288 4.08 -2.46 11.91
CA VAL A 288 4.95 -3.03 12.95
C VAL A 288 4.12 -3.57 14.11
N VAL A 289 3.12 -2.82 14.58
CA VAL A 289 2.19 -3.27 15.64
C VAL A 289 1.44 -4.53 15.21
N LEU A 290 0.97 -4.60 13.97
CA LEU A 290 0.34 -5.79 13.39
C LEU A 290 1.28 -7.01 13.48
N LEU A 291 2.50 -6.91 12.94
CA LEU A 291 3.45 -8.03 12.91
C LEU A 291 3.90 -8.45 14.32
N VAL A 292 4.20 -7.49 15.20
CA VAL A 292 4.60 -7.76 16.58
C VAL A 292 3.44 -8.36 17.38
N GLY A 293 2.21 -7.87 17.21
CA GLY A 293 1.01 -8.41 17.83
C GLY A 293 0.75 -9.86 17.42
N LEU A 294 0.85 -10.17 16.13
CA LEU A 294 0.72 -11.54 15.63
C LEU A 294 1.84 -12.46 16.13
N TYR A 295 3.08 -11.98 16.17
CA TYR A 295 4.20 -12.71 16.76
C TYR A 295 3.92 -12.99 18.24
N ALA A 296 3.44 -11.99 18.98
CA ALA A 296 3.17 -12.11 20.40
C ALA A 296 1.99 -13.07 20.69
N ALA A 297 0.99 -13.13 19.81
CA ALA A 297 -0.08 -14.12 19.86
C ALA A 297 0.44 -15.54 19.59
N GLY A 298 1.16 -15.72 18.47
CA GLY A 298 1.76 -17.00 18.09
C GLY A 298 2.73 -17.52 19.15
N ARG A 299 3.53 -16.62 19.77
CA ARG A 299 4.52 -16.97 20.79
C ARG A 299 3.89 -17.52 22.04
N ARG A 300 2.77 -16.93 22.49
CA ARG A 300 2.01 -17.40 23.67
C ARG A 300 1.36 -18.75 23.44
N LEU A 301 0.86 -19.00 22.24
CA LEU A 301 0.21 -20.25 21.90
C LEU A 301 1.22 -21.37 21.60
N TRP A 302 2.26 -21.09 20.81
CA TRP A 302 3.09 -22.14 20.19
C TRP A 302 4.59 -22.01 20.50
N GLY A 303 4.99 -20.95 21.18
CA GLY A 303 6.39 -20.65 21.47
C GLY A 303 7.08 -19.86 20.36
N GLU A 304 8.37 -19.57 20.57
CA GLU A 304 9.15 -18.65 19.75
C GLU A 304 9.24 -19.03 18.27
N ILE A 305 9.64 -20.28 17.98
CA ILE A 305 10.01 -20.69 16.63
C ILE A 305 8.79 -20.65 15.69
N PRO A 306 7.64 -21.28 16.01
CA PRO A 306 6.45 -21.20 15.17
C PRO A 306 5.98 -19.77 14.94
N ALA A 307 6.06 -18.92 15.97
CA ALA A 307 5.64 -17.53 15.89
C ALA A 307 6.51 -16.68 14.97
N ARG A 308 7.85 -16.80 15.07
CA ARG A 308 8.77 -16.03 14.23
C ARG A 308 8.59 -16.39 12.76
N ILE A 309 8.51 -17.68 12.45
CA ILE A 309 8.34 -18.16 11.07
C ILE A 309 6.98 -17.75 10.52
N ALA A 310 5.90 -17.89 11.29
CA ALA A 310 4.56 -17.52 10.83
C ALA A 310 4.48 -16.04 10.43
N VAL A 311 5.18 -15.16 11.15
CA VAL A 311 5.19 -13.71 10.88
C VAL A 311 6.15 -13.31 9.76
N LEU A 312 7.17 -14.11 9.43
CA LEU A 312 8.06 -13.80 8.31
C LEU A 312 7.33 -13.72 6.97
N LEU A 313 6.27 -14.51 6.79
CA LEU A 313 5.52 -14.55 5.54
C LEU A 313 4.74 -13.25 5.28
N PRO A 314 3.85 -12.76 6.18
CA PRO A 314 3.23 -11.46 6.00
C PRO A 314 4.24 -10.31 6.05
N PHE A 315 5.34 -10.43 6.80
CA PHE A 315 6.43 -9.45 6.76
C PHE A 315 7.04 -9.32 5.36
N ALA A 316 7.32 -10.45 4.69
CA ALA A 316 7.85 -10.44 3.33
C ALA A 316 6.86 -9.85 2.32
N LEU A 317 5.56 -10.16 2.42
CA LEU A 317 4.51 -9.53 1.61
C LEU A 317 4.56 -8.01 1.74
N LEU A 318 4.59 -7.51 2.98
CA LEU A 318 4.61 -6.07 3.24
C LEU A 318 5.87 -5.42 2.66
N CYS A 319 7.03 -6.05 2.78
CA CYS A 319 8.28 -5.57 2.18
C CYS A 319 8.27 -5.59 0.64
N ALA A 320 7.55 -6.54 0.04
CA ALA A 320 7.54 -6.79 -1.42
C ALA A 320 6.42 -6.04 -2.18
N GLY A 321 5.53 -5.31 -1.49
CA GLY A 321 4.38 -4.65 -2.14
C GLY A 321 4.79 -3.69 -3.27
N LEU A 322 4.26 -3.93 -4.48
CA LEU A 322 4.54 -3.17 -5.70
C LEU A 322 3.52 -2.07 -6.01
N ASP A 323 2.44 -2.00 -5.22
CA ASP A 323 1.35 -1.04 -5.39
C ASP A 323 1.43 0.08 -4.34
N GLY A 324 0.98 1.28 -4.72
CA GLY A 324 0.98 2.47 -3.86
C GLY A 324 0.20 2.26 -2.56
N ALA A 325 -0.81 1.39 -2.57
CA ALA A 325 -1.63 1.08 -1.41
C ALA A 325 -0.89 0.25 -0.34
N TYR A 326 0.20 -0.44 -0.67
CA TYR A 326 1.03 -1.14 0.32
C TYR A 326 2.04 -0.22 1.02
N VAL A 327 2.44 0.89 0.38
CA VAL A 327 3.47 1.83 0.87
C VAL A 327 2.89 3.12 1.46
N SER A 328 1.62 3.40 1.19
CA SER A 328 0.89 4.56 1.71
C SER A 328 0.11 4.25 2.98
N TYR A 329 -0.44 5.30 3.61
CA TYR A 329 -1.43 5.13 4.67
C TYR A 329 -2.79 4.77 4.07
N VAL A 330 -3.31 3.59 4.43
CA VAL A 330 -4.66 3.12 4.06
C VAL A 330 -5.50 2.81 5.29
N SER A 331 -6.81 2.87 5.12
CA SER A 331 -7.81 2.79 6.19
C SER A 331 -7.89 1.44 6.93
N GLU A 332 -7.27 0.40 6.39
CA GLU A 332 -7.24 -0.96 6.93
C GLU A 332 -6.18 -1.12 8.02
N LEU A 333 -5.15 -0.25 8.05
CA LEU A 333 -3.97 -0.45 8.88
C LEU A 333 -4.26 -0.36 10.37
N LEU A 334 -5.04 0.65 10.80
CA LEU A 334 -5.42 0.83 12.21
C LEU A 334 -6.26 -0.34 12.74
N PRO A 335 -7.38 -0.74 12.11
CA PRO A 335 -8.17 -1.86 12.61
C PRO A 335 -7.41 -3.19 12.57
N LEU A 336 -6.48 -3.40 11.62
CA LEU A 336 -5.59 -4.57 11.61
C LEU A 336 -4.63 -4.59 12.79
N ALA A 337 -4.02 -3.45 13.12
CA ALA A 337 -3.16 -3.33 14.30
C ALA A 337 -3.95 -3.62 15.59
N MET A 338 -5.17 -3.11 15.70
CA MET A 338 -6.08 -3.41 16.82
C MET A 338 -6.44 -4.90 16.90
N ALA A 339 -6.75 -5.53 15.77
CA ALA A 339 -7.02 -6.97 15.70
C ALA A 339 -5.82 -7.79 16.16
N ALA A 340 -4.59 -7.40 15.78
CA ALA A 340 -3.37 -8.07 16.22
C ALA A 340 -3.12 -7.97 17.74
N ILE A 341 -3.37 -6.79 18.32
CA ILE A 341 -3.31 -6.58 19.78
C ILE A 341 -4.36 -7.45 20.48
N ALA A 342 -5.59 -7.49 19.96
CA ALA A 342 -6.67 -8.32 20.49
C ALA A 342 -6.34 -9.81 20.39
N CYS A 343 -5.75 -10.28 19.28
CA CYS A 343 -5.24 -11.64 19.14
C CYS A 343 -4.16 -11.97 20.18
N ALA A 344 -3.23 -11.04 20.45
CA ALA A 344 -2.19 -11.23 21.46
C ALA A 344 -2.77 -11.32 22.88
N CYS A 345 -3.76 -10.47 23.20
CA CYS A 345 -4.49 -10.49 24.47
C CYS A 345 -5.32 -11.78 24.62
N LEU A 346 -5.95 -12.24 23.54
CA LEU A 346 -6.75 -13.47 23.55
C LEU A 346 -5.85 -14.69 23.75
N ALA A 347 -4.67 -14.70 23.12
CA ALA A 347 -3.66 -15.73 23.32
C ALA A 347 -3.13 -15.76 24.77
N GLU A 348 -2.99 -14.60 25.43
CA GLU A 348 -2.64 -14.51 26.85
C GLU A 348 -3.73 -15.13 27.72
N LEU A 349 -5.00 -14.80 27.47
CA LEU A 349 -6.14 -15.37 28.22
C LEU A 349 -6.30 -16.89 28.00
N ALA A 350 -5.94 -17.39 26.80
CA ALA A 350 -6.03 -18.80 26.46
C ALA A 350 -4.83 -19.63 26.95
N GLY A 351 -3.63 -19.04 27.01
CA GLY A 351 -2.37 -19.75 27.28
C GLY A 351 -1.67 -19.41 28.60
N GLY A 352 -2.05 -18.34 29.29
CA GLY A 352 -1.40 -17.85 30.50
C GLY A 352 -1.82 -18.56 31.80
N THR A 353 -0.92 -18.60 32.77
CA THR A 353 -1.18 -19.09 34.14
C THR A 353 -1.98 -18.09 34.99
N SER A 354 -1.89 -16.80 34.65
CA SER A 354 -2.69 -15.72 35.24
C SER A 354 -3.62 -15.12 34.20
N ARG A 355 -4.93 -15.11 34.46
CA ARG A 355 -5.89 -14.45 33.59
C ARG A 355 -6.04 -13.01 34.00
N ASN A 356 -5.47 -12.11 33.20
CA ASN A 356 -5.50 -10.67 33.46
C ASN A 356 -6.78 -10.03 32.87
N PRO A 357 -7.68 -9.47 33.70
CA PRO A 357 -8.88 -8.75 33.23
C PRO A 357 -8.57 -7.63 32.23
N LEU A 358 -7.38 -7.01 32.32
CA LEU A 358 -6.94 -5.97 31.41
C LEU A 358 -6.89 -6.46 29.95
N CYS A 359 -6.48 -7.72 29.71
CA CYS A 359 -6.47 -8.29 28.37
C CYS A 359 -7.88 -8.36 27.77
N ALA A 360 -8.88 -8.71 28.57
CA ALA A 360 -10.27 -8.70 28.13
C ALA A 360 -10.76 -7.28 27.88
N GLY A 361 -10.37 -6.32 28.72
CA GLY A 361 -10.63 -4.90 28.50
C GLY A 361 -10.04 -4.35 27.20
N LEU A 362 -8.79 -4.70 26.88
CA LEU A 362 -8.14 -4.31 25.62
C LEU A 362 -8.82 -4.94 24.39
N ILE A 363 -9.26 -6.21 24.48
CA ILE A 363 -10.07 -6.84 23.43
C ILE A 363 -11.40 -6.10 23.28
N GLY A 364 -12.02 -5.69 24.38
CA GLY A 364 -13.22 -4.86 24.37
C GLY A 364 -12.97 -3.53 23.66
N ILE A 365 -11.95 -2.79 24.05
CA ILE A 365 -11.59 -1.50 23.43
C ILE A 365 -11.36 -1.67 21.93
N ALA A 366 -10.59 -2.67 21.52
CA ALA A 366 -10.40 -2.98 20.10
C ALA A 366 -11.73 -3.31 19.41
N GLY A 367 -12.58 -4.12 20.03
CA GLY A 367 -13.90 -4.49 19.52
C GLY A 367 -14.84 -3.31 19.34
N GLY A 368 -14.81 -2.34 20.25
CA GLY A 368 -15.60 -1.10 20.17
C GLY A 368 -15.00 -0.08 19.20
N ALA A 369 -13.67 -0.05 19.05
CA ALA A 369 -12.96 0.91 18.20
C ALA A 369 -12.94 0.51 16.73
N MET A 370 -12.74 -0.77 16.41
CA MET A 370 -12.58 -1.24 15.04
C MET A 370 -13.73 -0.80 14.10
N PRO A 371 -15.02 -0.90 14.48
CA PRO A 371 -16.12 -0.40 13.65
C PRO A 371 -16.09 1.11 13.41
N PHE A 372 -15.42 1.90 14.26
CA PHE A 372 -15.22 3.35 14.12
C PHE A 372 -13.87 3.71 13.47
N ALA A 373 -12.99 2.73 13.25
CA ALA A 373 -11.87 2.88 12.34
C ALA A 373 -12.32 2.55 10.92
N LYS A 374 -12.99 1.42 10.73
CA LYS A 374 -13.62 1.05 9.46
C LYS A 374 -14.77 0.08 9.70
N LEU A 375 -15.96 0.38 9.19
CA LEU A 375 -17.14 -0.46 9.42
C LEU A 375 -16.96 -1.90 8.89
N GLN A 376 -16.16 -2.06 7.82
CA GLN A 376 -15.77 -3.38 7.29
C GLN A 376 -15.03 -4.26 8.30
N ALA A 377 -14.43 -3.68 9.35
CA ALA A 377 -13.73 -4.43 10.40
C ALA A 377 -14.68 -5.06 11.43
N ALA A 378 -15.98 -4.73 11.39
CA ALA A 378 -16.96 -5.18 12.39
C ALA A 378 -17.09 -6.71 12.52
N PRO A 379 -17.09 -7.52 11.44
CA PRO A 379 -17.14 -8.99 11.57
C PRO A 379 -15.96 -9.56 12.36
N ILE A 380 -14.76 -9.02 12.12
CA ILE A 380 -13.53 -9.43 12.81
C ILE A 380 -13.58 -9.02 14.28
N ALA A 381 -14.01 -7.78 14.56
CA ALA A 381 -14.19 -7.26 15.91
C ALA A 381 -15.18 -8.12 16.72
N ALA A 382 -16.34 -8.43 16.15
CA ALA A 382 -17.36 -9.26 16.77
C ALA A 382 -16.83 -10.67 17.09
N LEU A 383 -16.12 -11.31 16.14
CA LEU A 383 -15.52 -12.62 16.35
C LEU A 383 -14.53 -12.62 17.53
N LEU A 384 -13.67 -11.61 17.63
CA LEU A 384 -12.68 -11.49 18.72
C LEU A 384 -13.36 -11.30 20.08
N VAL A 385 -14.38 -10.45 20.16
CA VAL A 385 -15.15 -10.20 21.39
C VAL A 385 -15.92 -11.45 21.83
N VAL A 386 -16.61 -12.13 20.90
CA VAL A 386 -17.36 -13.35 21.19
C VAL A 386 -16.41 -14.47 21.63
N THR A 387 -15.27 -14.63 20.95
CA THR A 387 -14.27 -15.64 21.33
C THR A 387 -13.69 -15.35 22.71
N CYS A 388 -13.44 -14.08 23.04
CA CYS A 388 -13.01 -13.68 24.37
C CYS A 388 -14.09 -13.98 25.43
N ALA A 389 -15.35 -13.61 25.17
CA ALA A 389 -16.46 -13.89 26.08
C ALA A 389 -16.60 -15.40 26.34
N PHE A 390 -16.51 -16.22 25.29
CA PHE A 390 -16.51 -17.68 25.41
C PHE A 390 -15.33 -18.20 26.25
N ALA A 391 -14.11 -17.71 25.98
CA ALA A 391 -12.92 -18.08 26.74
C ALA A 391 -13.01 -17.70 28.22
N VAL A 392 -13.68 -16.59 28.54
CA VAL A 392 -13.97 -16.14 29.90
C VAL A 392 -14.98 -17.07 30.59
N CYS A 393 -16.07 -17.42 29.91
CA CYS A 393 -17.10 -18.30 30.46
C CYS A 393 -16.58 -19.71 30.78
N VAL A 394 -15.82 -20.30 29.86
CA VAL A 394 -15.40 -21.71 29.95
C VAL A 394 -14.14 -21.88 30.78
N GLY A 395 -13.21 -20.93 30.71
CA GLY A 395 -11.89 -21.13 31.30
C GLY A 395 -11.58 -20.28 32.53
N THR A 396 -12.28 -19.16 32.77
CA THR A 396 -11.84 -18.20 33.79
C THR A 396 -12.31 -18.62 35.19
N PRO A 397 -11.41 -18.62 36.20
CA PRO A 397 -11.78 -18.88 37.59
C PRO A 397 -12.92 -18.01 38.08
N ARG A 398 -13.83 -18.57 38.90
CA ARG A 398 -15.06 -17.90 39.34
C ARG A 398 -14.82 -16.55 40.02
N ASN A 399 -13.74 -16.41 40.80
CA ASN A 399 -13.41 -15.20 41.56
C ASN A 399 -13.07 -13.98 40.69
N ILE A 400 -12.52 -14.17 39.48
CA ILE A 400 -12.14 -13.06 38.58
C ILE A 400 -13.01 -12.99 37.31
N ARG A 401 -13.91 -13.97 37.10
CA ARG A 401 -14.77 -14.06 35.91
C ARG A 401 -15.63 -12.82 35.72
N ALA A 402 -16.31 -12.36 36.77
CA ALA A 402 -17.16 -11.18 36.71
C ALA A 402 -16.33 -9.93 36.35
N ALA A 403 -15.20 -9.71 37.03
CA ALA A 403 -14.31 -8.60 36.74
C ALA A 403 -13.76 -8.63 35.30
N THR A 404 -13.44 -9.81 34.78
CA THR A 404 -12.96 -9.96 33.39
C THR A 404 -14.06 -9.68 32.38
N PHE A 405 -15.30 -10.09 32.67
CA PHE A 405 -16.45 -9.80 31.80
C PHE A 405 -16.83 -8.31 31.83
N VAL A 406 -16.81 -7.69 33.01
CA VAL A 406 -17.01 -6.25 33.17
C VAL A 406 -15.91 -5.47 32.44
N ALA A 407 -14.65 -5.90 32.52
CA ALA A 407 -13.57 -5.29 31.75
C ALA A 407 -13.82 -5.37 30.24
N LEU A 408 -14.23 -6.54 29.73
CA LEU A 408 -14.58 -6.73 28.31
C LEU A 408 -15.70 -5.78 27.87
N LEU A 409 -16.81 -5.73 28.61
CA LEU A 409 -17.94 -4.87 28.29
C LEU A 409 -17.61 -3.38 28.43
N GLY A 410 -16.90 -2.99 29.49
CA GLY A 410 -16.44 -1.62 29.69
C GLY A 410 -15.53 -1.15 28.56
N GLY A 411 -14.61 -2.02 28.11
CA GLY A 411 -13.80 -1.78 26.92
C GLY A 411 -14.64 -1.64 25.66
N LEU A 412 -15.56 -2.59 25.40
CA LEU A 412 -16.43 -2.60 24.22
C LEU A 412 -17.26 -1.32 24.08
N LEU A 413 -17.78 -0.80 25.19
CA LEU A 413 -18.63 0.38 25.20
C LEU A 413 -17.85 1.70 25.23
N SER A 414 -16.58 1.69 25.61
CA SER A 414 -15.78 2.91 25.82
C SER A 414 -15.71 3.81 24.59
N VAL A 415 -15.17 3.32 23.47
CA VAL A 415 -14.96 4.11 22.25
C VAL A 415 -16.28 4.53 21.60
N PRO A 416 -17.28 3.63 21.41
CA PRO A 416 -18.59 4.04 20.91
C PRO A 416 -19.24 5.12 21.79
N THR A 417 -19.16 5.00 23.12
CA THR A 417 -19.74 5.98 24.04
C THR A 417 -19.06 7.34 23.90
N ILE A 418 -17.72 7.38 23.90
CA ILE A 418 -16.95 8.63 23.77
C ILE A 418 -17.27 9.34 22.45
N VAL A 419 -17.18 8.60 21.33
CA VAL A 419 -17.40 9.17 20.00
C VAL A 419 -18.86 9.62 19.83
N LEU A 420 -19.82 8.74 20.12
CA LEU A 420 -21.23 9.06 19.89
C LEU A 420 -21.77 10.12 20.85
N SER A 421 -21.25 10.21 22.09
CA SER A 421 -21.61 11.29 23.00
C SER A 421 -21.12 12.64 22.47
N ALA A 422 -19.88 12.71 21.99
CA ALA A 422 -19.36 13.94 21.39
C ALA A 422 -20.21 14.37 20.17
N VAL A 423 -20.58 13.42 19.32
CA VAL A 423 -21.43 13.66 18.14
C VAL A 423 -22.84 14.09 18.55
N ALA A 424 -23.44 13.47 19.58
CA ALA A 424 -24.76 13.80 20.09
C ALA A 424 -24.83 15.22 20.64
N VAL A 425 -23.87 15.61 21.47
CA VAL A 425 -23.79 16.94 22.07
C VAL A 425 -23.72 18.05 21.01
N HIS A 426 -23.11 17.77 19.85
CA HIS A 426 -22.97 18.72 18.75
C HIS A 426 -24.03 18.56 17.64
N GLY A 427 -25.06 17.75 17.85
CA GLY A 427 -26.17 17.58 16.90
C GLY A 427 -25.83 16.76 15.63
N GLY A 428 -24.70 16.04 15.62
CA GLY A 428 -24.22 15.29 14.45
C GLY A 428 -24.84 13.91 14.24
N ILE A 429 -25.74 13.45 15.12
CA ILE A 429 -26.24 12.05 15.11
C ILE A 429 -26.98 11.72 13.81
N ARG A 430 -27.73 12.68 13.25
CA ARG A 430 -28.41 12.47 11.96
C ARG A 430 -27.42 12.23 10.84
N ASP A 431 -26.36 13.05 10.75
CA ASP A 431 -25.35 12.94 9.72
C ASP A 431 -24.52 11.66 9.91
N PHE A 432 -24.14 11.30 11.14
CA PHE A 432 -23.54 10.00 11.48
C PHE A 432 -24.39 8.83 10.99
N TRP A 433 -25.68 8.82 11.32
CA TRP A 433 -26.57 7.72 10.98
C TRP A 433 -26.70 7.56 9.47
N ILE A 434 -26.92 8.68 8.76
CA ILE A 434 -27.09 8.66 7.31
C ILE A 434 -25.77 8.30 6.62
N SER A 435 -24.67 9.01 6.89
CA SER A 435 -23.43 8.85 6.13
C SER A 435 -22.63 7.60 6.50
N TYR A 436 -22.70 7.14 7.76
CA TYR A 436 -21.87 6.03 8.24
C TYR A 436 -22.61 4.69 8.32
N ILE A 437 -23.92 4.68 8.60
CA ILE A 437 -24.69 3.44 8.78
C ILE A 437 -25.57 3.13 7.57
N VAL A 438 -26.34 4.10 7.11
CA VAL A 438 -27.33 3.90 6.03
C VAL A 438 -26.67 3.93 4.66
N PHE A 439 -25.90 4.98 4.36
CA PHE A 439 -25.35 5.23 3.04
C PHE A 439 -24.44 4.10 2.53
N PRO A 440 -23.50 3.53 3.32
CA PRO A 440 -22.64 2.46 2.82
C PRO A 440 -23.41 1.24 2.30
N ARG A 441 -24.57 0.92 2.88
CA ARG A 441 -25.42 -0.19 2.40
C ARG A 441 -25.98 0.09 1.00
N VAL A 442 -26.40 1.32 0.76
CA VAL A 442 -26.94 1.75 -0.54
C VAL A 442 -25.83 1.95 -1.57
N TYR A 443 -24.68 2.49 -1.13
CA TYR A 443 -23.48 2.65 -1.94
C TYR A 443 -23.02 1.33 -2.53
N VAL A 444 -22.99 0.28 -1.70
CA VAL A 444 -22.57 -1.07 -2.08
C VAL A 444 -23.62 -1.80 -2.92
N ALA A 445 -24.92 -1.57 -2.67
CA ALA A 445 -26.00 -2.16 -3.47
C ALA A 445 -25.93 -1.74 -4.96
N GLY A 446 -25.38 -0.55 -5.27
CA GLY A 446 -25.15 -0.14 -6.66
C GLY A 446 -24.03 -0.91 -7.38
N ASN A 447 -23.16 -1.60 -6.63
CA ASN A 447 -22.05 -2.41 -7.14
C ASN A 447 -22.33 -3.92 -7.03
N CYS A 448 -23.55 -4.33 -6.63
CA CYS A 448 -23.85 -5.74 -6.42
C CYS A 448 -23.73 -6.53 -7.74
N CYS A 449 -23.33 -7.80 -7.62
CA CYS A 449 -23.27 -8.82 -8.68
C CYS A 449 -22.01 -8.87 -9.56
N THR A 450 -21.03 -7.98 -9.37
CA THR A 450 -19.68 -8.21 -9.91
C THR A 450 -18.83 -8.89 -8.83
N ILE A 451 -18.62 -10.20 -8.93
CA ILE A 451 -17.63 -10.90 -8.08
C ILE A 451 -16.24 -10.51 -8.59
N ALA A 452 -15.83 -9.27 -8.30
CA ALA A 452 -14.46 -8.81 -8.45
C ALA A 452 -13.61 -9.16 -7.20
N GLY A 453 -13.99 -10.21 -6.48
CA GLY A 453 -13.40 -10.60 -5.20
C GLY A 453 -12.04 -11.29 -5.30
N ILE A 454 -11.76 -12.20 -4.36
CA ILE A 454 -10.52 -13.02 -4.24
C ILE A 454 -9.87 -13.44 -5.58
N PRO A 455 -10.62 -13.86 -6.63
CA PRO A 455 -10.03 -14.21 -7.93
C PRO A 455 -9.31 -13.07 -8.65
N PHE A 456 -9.80 -11.82 -8.57
CA PHE A 456 -9.15 -10.64 -9.15
C PHE A 456 -7.76 -10.42 -8.53
N PHE A 457 -7.61 -10.77 -7.26
CA PHE A 457 -6.41 -10.48 -6.49
C PHE A 457 -5.26 -11.48 -6.71
N PHE A 458 -5.51 -12.61 -7.36
CA PHE A 458 -4.42 -13.48 -7.85
C PHE A 458 -3.65 -12.86 -9.03
N GLN A 459 -4.12 -11.73 -9.57
CA GLN A 459 -3.39 -10.92 -10.55
C GLN A 459 -2.27 -10.08 -9.89
N ASP A 460 -2.34 -9.82 -8.58
CA ASP A 460 -1.26 -9.15 -7.84
C ASP A 460 -0.14 -10.15 -7.53
N GLY A 461 1.01 -9.99 -8.19
CA GLY A 461 2.16 -10.91 -8.07
C GLY A 461 2.63 -11.15 -6.63
N PRO A 462 2.91 -10.11 -5.82
CA PRO A 462 3.31 -10.26 -4.42
C PRO A 462 2.27 -11.00 -3.58
N PHE A 463 0.98 -10.68 -3.72
CA PHE A 463 -0.07 -11.34 -2.96
C PHE A 463 -0.29 -12.80 -3.38
N ALA A 464 -0.33 -13.08 -4.69
CA ALA A 464 -0.43 -14.44 -5.20
C ALA A 464 0.72 -15.32 -4.70
N ALA A 465 1.93 -14.76 -4.64
CA ALA A 465 3.09 -15.45 -4.12
C ALA A 465 3.02 -15.67 -2.59
N PHE A 466 2.56 -14.67 -1.83
CA PHE A 466 2.27 -14.83 -0.40
C PHE A 466 1.28 -15.97 -0.14
N PHE A 467 0.17 -16.01 -0.87
CA PHE A 467 -0.87 -17.01 -0.68
C PHE A 467 -0.39 -18.41 -1.09
N SER A 468 0.35 -18.51 -2.20
CA SER A 468 0.97 -19.76 -2.64
C SER A 468 1.95 -20.29 -1.60
N ALA A 469 2.83 -19.43 -1.07
CA ALA A 469 3.76 -19.79 -0.01
C ALA A 469 3.04 -20.17 1.30
N ALA A 470 1.93 -19.51 1.64
CA ALA A 470 1.10 -19.85 2.78
C ALA A 470 0.50 -21.26 2.63
N ILE A 471 -0.12 -21.56 1.48
CA ILE A 471 -0.68 -22.89 1.18
C ILE A 471 0.39 -23.96 1.24
N LEU A 472 1.53 -23.75 0.57
CA LEU A 472 2.63 -24.72 0.55
C LEU A 472 3.17 -24.99 1.96
N THR A 473 3.31 -23.94 2.76
CA THR A 473 3.74 -24.05 4.17
C THR A 473 2.72 -24.86 4.96
N ILE A 474 1.43 -24.50 4.89
CA ILE A 474 0.36 -25.21 5.60
C ILE A 474 0.30 -26.68 5.17
N ALA A 475 0.33 -26.97 3.87
CA ALA A 475 0.29 -28.32 3.33
C ALA A 475 1.49 -29.16 3.80
N ALA A 476 2.72 -28.62 3.72
CA ALA A 476 3.93 -29.32 4.13
C ALA A 476 3.88 -29.72 5.62
N PHE A 477 3.49 -28.80 6.51
CA PHE A 477 3.41 -29.08 7.94
C PHE A 477 2.19 -29.93 8.32
N ALA A 478 1.08 -29.81 7.59
CA ALA A 478 -0.09 -30.66 7.80
C ALA A 478 0.20 -32.11 7.40
N ILE A 479 0.78 -32.34 6.21
CA ILE A 479 1.22 -33.67 5.76
C ILE A 479 2.22 -34.25 6.73
N GLY A 480 3.23 -33.47 7.13
CA GLY A 480 4.20 -33.87 8.15
C GLY A 480 3.53 -34.29 9.47
N SER A 481 2.54 -33.52 9.93
CA SER A 481 1.79 -33.82 11.15
C SER A 481 1.00 -35.11 11.03
N ILE A 482 0.36 -35.36 9.88
CA ILE A 482 -0.42 -36.59 9.61
C ILE A 482 0.52 -37.81 9.57
N VAL A 483 1.66 -37.71 8.88
CA VAL A 483 2.66 -38.80 8.81
C VAL A 483 3.17 -39.15 10.22
N LEU A 484 3.49 -38.15 11.03
CA LEU A 484 3.91 -38.36 12.42
C LEU A 484 2.79 -38.93 13.29
N ALA A 485 1.55 -38.45 13.14
CA ALA A 485 0.41 -38.97 13.89
C ALA A 485 0.13 -40.45 13.56
N ARG A 486 0.29 -40.86 12.31
CA ARG A 486 0.20 -42.28 11.90
C ARG A 486 1.32 -43.14 12.50
N ARG A 487 2.53 -42.60 12.64
CA ARG A 487 3.65 -43.31 13.30
C ARG A 487 3.51 -43.36 14.83
N PHE A 488 2.75 -42.44 15.42
CA PHE A 488 2.55 -42.34 16.87
C PHE A 488 1.04 -42.22 17.22
N PRO A 489 0.23 -43.26 16.95
CA PRO A 489 -1.24 -43.19 17.02
C PRO A 489 -1.81 -42.98 18.43
N GLN A 490 -1.01 -43.22 19.48
CA GLN A 490 -1.34 -42.90 20.87
C GLN A 490 -1.51 -41.38 21.13
N ARG A 491 -1.30 -40.52 20.13
CA ARG A 491 -1.24 -39.07 20.26
C ARG A 491 -2.26 -38.41 19.33
N GLY A 492 -3.48 -38.30 19.85
CA GLY A 492 -4.60 -37.64 19.16
C GLY A 492 -4.46 -36.12 19.04
N PHE A 493 -5.35 -35.52 18.27
CA PHE A 493 -5.42 -34.08 18.05
C PHE A 493 -5.79 -33.33 19.33
N SER A 494 -4.91 -32.44 19.83
CA SER A 494 -5.18 -31.75 21.10
C SER A 494 -6.28 -30.68 20.95
N ARG A 495 -7.07 -30.47 22.03
CA ARG A 495 -8.07 -29.38 22.10
C ARG A 495 -7.47 -28.00 21.79
N LYS A 496 -6.19 -27.79 22.13
CA LYS A 496 -5.46 -26.55 21.84
C LYS A 496 -5.26 -26.33 20.35
N VAL A 497 -4.89 -27.38 19.61
CA VAL A 497 -4.74 -27.30 18.14
C VAL A 497 -6.09 -27.05 17.51
N ALA A 498 -7.13 -27.80 17.90
CA ALA A 498 -8.49 -27.61 17.39
C ALA A 498 -9.03 -26.20 17.62
N GLY A 499 -8.94 -25.70 18.86
CA GLY A 499 -9.40 -24.35 19.20
C GLY A 499 -8.65 -23.26 18.45
N SER A 500 -7.31 -23.35 18.37
CA SER A 500 -6.50 -22.36 17.67
C SER A 500 -6.77 -22.35 16.16
N LEU A 501 -6.92 -23.53 15.56
CA LEU A 501 -7.26 -23.66 14.15
C LEU A 501 -8.66 -23.15 13.87
N ALA A 502 -9.66 -23.48 14.70
CA ALA A 502 -11.03 -23.01 14.55
C ALA A 502 -11.10 -21.47 14.60
N VAL A 503 -10.48 -20.83 15.59
CA VAL A 503 -10.45 -19.37 15.68
C VAL A 503 -9.72 -18.75 14.48
N SER A 504 -8.59 -19.31 14.06
CA SER A 504 -7.84 -18.80 12.91
C SER A 504 -8.62 -18.93 11.59
N MET A 505 -9.34 -20.03 11.39
CA MET A 505 -10.19 -20.24 10.21
C MET A 505 -11.43 -19.34 10.24
N LEU A 506 -12.05 -19.14 11.42
CA LEU A 506 -13.13 -18.16 11.57
C LEU A 506 -12.65 -16.74 11.27
N MET A 507 -11.41 -16.39 11.65
CA MET A 507 -10.80 -15.11 11.28
C MET A 507 -10.61 -14.97 9.78
N VAL A 508 -10.18 -16.04 9.08
CA VAL A 508 -10.12 -16.06 7.61
C VAL A 508 -11.52 -15.85 7.01
N ILE A 509 -12.55 -16.55 7.51
CA ILE A 509 -13.92 -16.39 7.03
C ILE A 509 -14.42 -14.96 7.26
N ALA A 510 -14.21 -14.39 8.44
CA ALA A 510 -14.58 -13.01 8.76
C ALA A 510 -13.84 -12.00 7.86
N ALA A 511 -12.57 -12.25 7.54
CA ALA A 511 -11.81 -11.46 6.59
C ALA A 511 -12.37 -11.55 5.17
N ILE A 512 -12.74 -12.74 4.69
CA ILE A 512 -13.38 -12.93 3.38
C ILE A 512 -14.70 -12.15 3.32
N VAL A 513 -15.53 -12.24 4.36
CA VAL A 513 -16.76 -11.43 4.45
C VAL A 513 -16.42 -9.94 4.38
N SER A 514 -15.39 -9.49 5.09
CA SER A 514 -14.96 -8.08 5.08
C SER A 514 -14.46 -7.61 3.71
N ILE A 515 -13.81 -8.49 2.95
CA ILE A 515 -13.30 -8.23 1.58
C ILE A 515 -14.43 -8.18 0.56
N GLU A 516 -15.39 -9.12 0.65
CA GLU A 516 -16.43 -9.31 -0.38
C GLU A 516 -17.64 -8.39 -0.16
N THR A 517 -17.94 -8.00 1.09
CA THR A 517 -19.10 -7.15 1.42
C THR A 517 -19.15 -5.84 0.62
N PRO A 518 -18.04 -5.14 0.34
CA PRO A 518 -18.08 -3.88 -0.41
C PRO A 518 -18.34 -4.02 -1.92
N TYR A 519 -18.23 -5.23 -2.48
CA TYR A 519 -18.30 -5.51 -3.93
C TYR A 519 -17.37 -4.64 -4.80
N THR A 520 -16.23 -4.22 -4.25
CA THR A 520 -15.22 -3.40 -4.94
C THR A 520 -13.82 -3.97 -4.76
N PRO A 521 -13.06 -4.21 -5.84
CA PRO A 521 -11.76 -4.88 -5.79
C PRO A 521 -10.61 -3.97 -5.34
N PHE A 522 -10.68 -3.39 -4.14
CA PHE A 522 -9.57 -2.59 -3.62
C PHE A 522 -8.48 -3.48 -3.03
N LEU A 523 -7.26 -3.35 -3.56
CA LEU A 523 -6.11 -4.16 -3.17
C LEU A 523 -5.83 -4.18 -1.65
N PRO A 524 -5.96 -3.06 -0.89
CA PRO A 524 -5.79 -3.07 0.57
C PRO A 524 -6.69 -4.03 1.34
N TYR A 525 -7.85 -4.42 0.79
CA TYR A 525 -8.76 -5.33 1.48
C TYR A 525 -8.12 -6.69 1.74
N LEU A 526 -7.16 -7.10 0.92
CA LEU A 526 -6.43 -8.35 1.11
C LEU A 526 -5.66 -8.43 2.42
N LEU A 527 -5.31 -7.28 3.00
CA LEU A 527 -4.62 -7.23 4.30
C LEU A 527 -5.47 -7.84 5.43
N TRP A 528 -6.80 -7.90 5.27
CA TRP A 528 -7.71 -8.57 6.22
C TRP A 528 -7.38 -10.05 6.43
N LEU A 529 -6.80 -10.73 5.44
CA LEU A 529 -6.45 -12.15 5.55
C LEU A 529 -5.22 -12.40 6.43
N ILE A 530 -4.36 -11.40 6.64
CA ILE A 530 -3.06 -11.55 7.32
C ILE A 530 -3.20 -12.18 8.72
N PRO A 531 -4.06 -11.68 9.63
CA PRO A 531 -4.17 -12.26 10.97
C PRO A 531 -4.61 -13.73 10.98
N GLY A 532 -5.62 -14.07 10.18
CA GLY A 532 -6.17 -15.43 10.11
C GLY A 532 -5.18 -16.42 9.51
N VAL A 533 -4.60 -16.09 8.35
CA VAL A 533 -3.60 -16.94 7.67
C VAL A 533 -2.37 -17.14 8.55
N THR A 534 -1.87 -16.08 9.20
CA THR A 534 -0.74 -16.19 10.13
C THR A 534 -1.06 -17.12 11.30
N GLY A 535 -2.29 -17.05 11.83
CA GLY A 535 -2.77 -17.94 12.89
C GLY A 535 -2.81 -19.41 12.47
N VAL A 536 -3.27 -19.70 11.24
CA VAL A 536 -3.26 -21.05 10.67
C VAL A 536 -1.82 -21.57 10.52
N ILE A 537 -0.91 -20.77 9.95
CA ILE A 537 0.50 -21.14 9.79
C ILE A 537 1.14 -21.43 11.16
N ALA A 538 0.98 -20.52 12.13
CA ALA A 538 1.53 -20.69 13.47
C ALA A 538 1.01 -21.96 14.15
N THR A 539 -0.29 -22.26 13.99
CA THR A 539 -0.93 -23.46 14.55
C THR A 539 -0.42 -24.74 13.91
N THR A 540 -0.30 -24.77 12.59
CA THR A 540 0.20 -25.95 11.86
C THR A 540 1.67 -26.24 12.19
N ILE A 541 2.52 -25.21 12.20
CA ILE A 541 3.94 -25.34 12.58
C ILE A 541 4.08 -25.73 14.06
N GLY A 542 3.31 -25.11 14.94
CA GLY A 542 3.32 -25.39 16.38
C GLY A 542 2.84 -26.80 16.71
N SER A 543 1.79 -27.27 16.03
CA SER A 543 1.30 -28.65 16.12
C SER A 543 2.39 -29.64 15.71
N PHE A 544 2.99 -29.45 14.54
CA PHE A 544 4.07 -30.31 14.06
C PHE A 544 5.30 -30.30 15.00
N GLN A 545 5.68 -29.13 15.54
CA GLN A 545 6.75 -29.03 16.54
C GLN A 545 6.45 -29.85 17.80
N SER A 546 5.21 -29.76 18.29
CA SER A 546 4.80 -30.48 19.50
C SER A 546 4.91 -31.99 19.31
N THR A 547 4.55 -32.48 18.12
CA THR A 547 4.68 -33.89 17.75
C THR A 547 6.14 -34.32 17.65
N LEU A 548 7.01 -33.50 17.04
CA LEU A 548 8.45 -33.82 16.93
C LEU A 548 9.18 -33.83 18.28
N ARG A 549 8.89 -32.91 19.20
CA ARG A 549 9.51 -32.87 20.54
C ARG A 549 9.20 -34.10 21.38
N SER A 550 8.11 -34.79 21.07
CA SER A 550 7.68 -36.01 21.75
C SER A 550 8.29 -37.29 21.18
N GLY A 551 9.12 -37.21 20.13
CA GLY A 551 9.85 -38.34 19.52
C GLY A 551 11.37 -38.26 19.66
N SER A 552 12.09 -39.29 19.17
CA SER A 552 13.56 -39.39 19.17
C SER A 552 14.24 -38.59 18.05
N ALA A 553 13.48 -37.81 17.27
CA ALA A 553 14.02 -37.01 16.17
C ALA A 553 14.99 -35.93 16.68
N PRO A 554 16.11 -35.68 15.98
CA PRO A 554 17.05 -34.64 16.39
C PRO A 554 16.34 -33.27 16.38
N ARG A 555 16.39 -32.57 17.52
CA ARG A 555 15.66 -31.30 17.75
C ARG A 555 16.01 -30.16 16.79
N TRP A 556 17.07 -30.31 15.97
CA TRP A 556 17.53 -29.36 14.96
C TRP A 556 16.96 -29.59 13.56
N VAL A 557 16.46 -30.79 13.24
CA VAL A 557 15.87 -31.11 11.92
C VAL A 557 14.65 -30.23 11.67
N PHE A 558 13.81 -30.04 12.70
CA PHE A 558 12.61 -29.22 12.62
C PHE A 558 12.89 -27.77 12.18
N PRO A 559 13.64 -26.95 12.94
CA PRO A 559 13.90 -25.57 12.56
C PRO A 559 14.66 -25.44 11.24
N VAL A 560 15.57 -26.38 10.90
CA VAL A 560 16.33 -26.33 9.64
C VAL A 560 15.45 -26.59 8.43
N SER A 561 14.57 -27.60 8.46
CA SER A 561 13.63 -27.87 7.37
C SER A 561 12.59 -26.76 7.21
N VAL A 562 12.15 -26.14 8.32
CA VAL A 562 11.23 -25.01 8.27
C VAL A 562 11.90 -23.75 7.73
N MET A 563 13.14 -23.47 8.17
CA MET A 563 13.91 -22.32 7.69
C MET A 563 14.25 -22.45 6.21
N GLY A 564 14.69 -23.62 5.79
CA GLY A 564 14.99 -23.91 4.39
C GLY A 564 13.76 -23.73 3.51
N GLY A 565 12.60 -24.27 3.92
CA GLY A 565 11.34 -24.12 3.19
C GLY A 565 10.85 -22.67 3.13
N ALA A 566 10.85 -21.96 4.26
CA ALA A 566 10.41 -20.58 4.32
C ALA A 566 11.36 -19.64 3.53
N LEU A 567 12.67 -19.80 3.66
CA LEU A 567 13.65 -18.98 2.92
C LEU A 567 13.59 -19.24 1.41
N VAL A 568 13.43 -20.49 0.97
CA VAL A 568 13.31 -20.84 -0.46
C VAL A 568 11.99 -20.35 -1.04
N ALA A 569 10.90 -20.35 -0.25
CA ALA A 569 9.61 -19.81 -0.68
C ALA A 569 9.58 -18.27 -0.68
N LEU A 570 10.32 -17.61 0.21
CA LEU A 570 10.38 -16.15 0.36
C LEU A 570 11.40 -15.47 -0.55
N ALA A 571 12.49 -16.16 -0.93
CA ALA A 571 13.57 -15.59 -1.72
C ALA A 571 13.13 -15.15 -3.14
N PRO A 572 12.33 -15.91 -3.91
CA PRO A 572 11.88 -15.46 -5.23
C PRO A 572 10.93 -14.25 -5.15
N VAL A 573 10.06 -14.23 -4.13
CA VAL A 573 9.08 -13.15 -3.90
C VAL A 573 9.78 -11.85 -3.56
N THR A 574 10.73 -11.90 -2.62
CA THR A 574 11.51 -10.73 -2.23
C THR A 574 12.53 -10.34 -3.31
N GLN A 575 13.16 -11.29 -4.00
CA GLN A 575 14.17 -10.94 -5.02
C GLN A 575 13.58 -10.35 -6.28
N GLY A 576 12.49 -10.92 -6.78
CA GLY A 576 11.77 -10.38 -7.94
C GLY A 576 11.14 -9.04 -7.59
N ALA A 577 10.33 -9.00 -6.53
CA ALA A 577 9.60 -7.80 -6.18
C ALA A 577 10.53 -6.66 -5.77
N LEU A 578 11.54 -6.88 -4.91
CA LEU A 578 12.39 -5.77 -4.46
C LEU A 578 13.27 -5.20 -5.59
N ARG A 579 13.59 -5.97 -6.64
CA ARG A 579 14.33 -5.45 -7.81
C ARG A 579 13.47 -4.60 -8.74
N THR A 580 12.19 -4.93 -8.85
CA THR A 580 11.24 -4.23 -9.73
C THR A 580 10.35 -3.24 -8.97
N ASN A 581 10.57 -3.05 -7.66
CA ASN A 581 9.73 -2.20 -6.83
C ASN A 581 10.04 -0.71 -7.09
N PRO A 582 9.11 0.06 -7.66
CA PRO A 582 9.31 1.49 -7.89
C PRO A 582 9.46 2.28 -6.59
N TYR A 583 8.99 1.75 -5.46
CA TYR A 583 9.03 2.42 -4.16
C TYR A 583 10.28 2.14 -3.32
N LEU A 584 11.17 1.27 -3.79
CA LEU A 584 12.45 0.98 -3.13
C LEU A 584 13.62 1.74 -3.72
N ASN A 585 13.48 2.24 -4.95
CA ASN A 585 14.54 2.98 -5.60
C ASN A 585 14.61 4.40 -5.01
N HIS A 586 15.82 4.86 -4.67
CA HIS A 586 16.03 6.17 -4.07
C HIS A 586 15.90 7.30 -5.11
N ASP A 587 15.80 7.00 -6.40
CA ASP A 587 15.61 8.04 -7.42
C ASP A 587 14.23 8.72 -7.26
N PRO A 588 14.16 10.03 -6.92
CA PRO A 588 12.91 10.76 -6.77
C PRO A 588 12.05 10.76 -8.05
N LEU A 589 12.67 10.51 -9.21
CA LEU A 589 11.98 10.37 -10.50
C LEU A 589 11.32 9.00 -10.68
N THR A 590 11.68 8.01 -9.86
CA THR A 590 11.16 6.63 -9.94
C THR A 590 10.01 6.32 -8.99
N VAL A 591 9.80 7.11 -7.94
CA VAL A 591 8.50 7.14 -7.26
C VAL A 591 7.55 7.88 -8.20
N GLN A 592 6.93 7.12 -9.11
CA GLN A 592 6.10 7.57 -10.25
C GLN A 592 4.81 8.32 -9.86
N ALA A 593 4.78 9.04 -8.74
CA ALA A 593 3.71 9.98 -8.48
C ALA A 593 4.07 11.30 -9.18
N PRO A 594 3.34 11.71 -10.24
CA PRO A 594 3.63 12.95 -10.95
C PRO A 594 3.64 14.11 -9.95
N ILE A 595 4.74 14.87 -9.93
CA ILE A 595 4.82 16.11 -9.16
C ILE A 595 3.70 17.01 -9.66
N ASP A 596 2.76 17.34 -8.78
CA ASP A 596 1.67 18.24 -9.12
C ASP A 596 2.20 19.67 -9.25
N ARG A 597 2.55 20.06 -10.48
CA ARG A 597 3.14 21.37 -10.81
C ARG A 597 2.24 22.56 -10.43
N ARG A 598 0.97 22.30 -10.10
CA ARG A 598 -0.01 23.30 -9.65
C ARG A 598 0.01 23.51 -8.14
N ALA A 599 0.59 22.60 -7.36
CA ALA A 599 0.64 22.73 -5.90
C ALA A 599 1.30 24.05 -5.43
N PRO A 600 2.42 24.52 -6.03
CA PRO A 600 3.04 25.79 -5.63
C PRO A 600 2.16 27.02 -5.84
N SER A 601 1.34 27.07 -6.90
CA SER A 601 0.47 28.23 -7.16
C SER A 601 -0.68 28.35 -6.16
N ILE A 602 -1.11 27.23 -5.57
CA ILE A 602 -2.12 27.20 -4.50
C ILE A 602 -1.48 27.47 -3.14
N GLN A 603 -0.35 26.82 -2.82
CA GLN A 603 0.38 27.00 -1.56
C GLN A 603 0.86 28.45 -1.36
N GLY A 604 1.21 29.16 -2.43
CA GLY A 604 1.63 30.56 -2.35
C GLY A 604 0.49 31.54 -2.00
N ILE A 605 -0.77 31.12 -2.12
CA ILE A 605 -1.95 31.97 -1.94
C ILE A 605 -2.70 31.63 -0.64
N VAL A 606 -2.83 30.33 -0.33
CA VAL A 606 -3.53 29.84 0.85
C VAL A 606 -2.55 29.81 2.04
N GLY A 607 -2.81 30.64 3.04
CA GLY A 607 -2.09 30.66 4.30
C GLY A 607 -2.47 29.50 5.22
N ARG A 608 -1.54 29.13 6.12
CA ARG A 608 -1.73 28.07 7.10
C ARG A 608 -2.97 28.32 7.96
N GLY A 609 -3.76 27.27 8.15
CA GLY A 609 -4.97 27.30 8.99
C GLY A 609 -6.18 28.00 8.40
N GLN A 610 -6.09 28.56 7.18
CA GLN A 610 -7.25 29.12 6.49
C GLN A 610 -8.24 28.02 6.11
N ARG A 611 -9.52 28.38 6.04
CA ARG A 611 -10.59 27.43 5.69
C ARG A 611 -10.73 27.36 4.18
N VAL A 612 -10.56 26.16 3.64
CA VAL A 612 -10.68 25.90 2.20
C VAL A 612 -11.72 24.82 1.96
N VAL A 613 -12.71 25.14 1.14
CA VAL A 613 -13.68 24.15 0.65
C VAL A 613 -13.13 23.48 -0.61
N MET A 614 -13.22 22.15 -0.65
CA MET A 614 -12.83 21.33 -1.80
C MET A 614 -14.07 20.92 -2.60
N TRP A 615 -14.11 21.29 -3.88
CA TRP A 615 -15.01 20.73 -4.89
C TRP A 615 -14.20 19.86 -5.85
N GLY A 616 -14.54 18.58 -5.97
CA GLY A 616 -13.75 17.57 -6.70
C GLY A 616 -13.03 16.59 -5.77
N TRP A 617 -11.95 15.95 -6.28
CA TRP A 617 -11.21 14.90 -5.57
C TRP A 617 -9.69 15.15 -5.62
N MET A 618 -9.23 16.25 -5.00
CA MET A 618 -7.81 16.54 -4.86
C MET A 618 -7.45 17.14 -3.47
N PRO A 619 -7.75 16.44 -2.36
CA PRO A 619 -7.55 16.95 -1.00
C PRO A 619 -6.08 17.19 -0.63
N GLN A 620 -5.12 16.71 -1.44
CA GLN A 620 -3.71 16.98 -1.23
C GLN A 620 -3.39 18.47 -1.21
N TYR A 621 -4.14 19.31 -1.93
CA TYR A 621 -3.97 20.76 -1.87
C TYR A 621 -4.25 21.34 -0.48
N LEU A 622 -5.17 20.72 0.27
CA LEU A 622 -5.44 21.11 1.66
C LEU A 622 -4.27 20.75 2.56
N VAL A 623 -3.67 19.57 2.36
CA VAL A 623 -2.50 19.09 3.11
C VAL A 623 -1.28 19.96 2.84
N TYR A 624 -1.02 20.22 1.57
CA TYR A 624 0.06 21.07 1.08
C TYR A 624 0.03 22.49 1.62
N ALA A 625 -1.16 23.07 1.76
CA ALA A 625 -1.34 24.42 2.31
C ALA A 625 -1.48 24.45 3.84
N ASP A 626 -1.48 23.30 4.53
CA ASP A 626 -1.86 23.19 5.95
C ASP A 626 -3.22 23.86 6.24
N ALA A 627 -4.17 23.66 5.33
CA ALA A 627 -5.49 24.28 5.34
C ALA A 627 -6.49 23.44 6.15
N VAL A 628 -7.42 24.14 6.81
CA VAL A 628 -8.58 23.52 7.47
C VAL A 628 -9.67 23.30 6.44
N MET A 629 -10.36 22.17 6.52
CA MET A 629 -11.51 21.93 5.65
C MET A 629 -12.63 22.94 5.94
N GLY A 630 -13.17 23.54 4.88
CA GLY A 630 -14.29 24.48 4.96
C GLY A 630 -15.65 23.80 5.04
N THR A 631 -15.74 22.52 4.68
CA THR A 631 -16.89 21.63 4.95
C THR A 631 -16.39 20.36 5.61
N ARG A 632 -17.29 19.54 6.18
CA ARG A 632 -16.87 18.25 6.75
C ARG A 632 -16.36 17.24 5.70
N ASP A 633 -16.65 17.48 4.43
CA ASP A 633 -16.30 16.63 3.30
C ASP A 633 -14.93 16.99 2.72
N SER A 634 -13.93 16.10 2.83
CA SER A 634 -12.60 16.31 2.25
C SER A 634 -12.58 16.24 0.72
N ILE A 635 -13.59 15.61 0.12
CA ILE A 635 -13.82 15.45 -1.32
C ILE A 635 -15.31 15.60 -1.62
N SER A 636 -15.68 15.98 -2.84
CA SER A 636 -17.09 16.22 -3.20
C SER A 636 -17.77 15.09 -3.99
N GLN A 637 -17.29 13.85 -3.82
CA GLN A 637 -17.81 12.71 -4.59
C GLN A 637 -19.34 12.56 -4.45
N PHE A 638 -19.85 12.59 -3.23
CA PHE A 638 -21.27 12.35 -2.95
C PHE A 638 -22.18 13.55 -3.27
N GLN A 639 -21.58 14.71 -3.56
CA GLN A 639 -22.26 15.93 -3.99
C GLN A 639 -22.33 16.02 -5.52
N ILE A 640 -21.32 15.46 -6.21
CA ILE A 640 -21.18 15.47 -7.67
C ILE A 640 -21.95 14.30 -8.30
N GLU A 641 -21.69 13.06 -7.87
CA GLU A 641 -22.19 11.88 -8.56
C GLU A 641 -23.71 11.69 -8.37
N PRO A 642 -24.47 11.33 -9.44
CA PRO A 642 -25.91 11.13 -9.38
C PRO A 642 -26.26 9.81 -8.65
N ARG A 643 -26.17 9.81 -7.32
CA ARG A 643 -26.44 8.66 -6.45
C ARG A 643 -27.56 8.93 -5.44
N PRO A 644 -28.17 7.88 -4.84
CA PRO A 644 -29.03 8.05 -3.68
C PRO A 644 -28.36 8.90 -2.61
N PHE A 645 -29.14 9.71 -1.90
CA PHE A 645 -28.67 10.68 -0.90
C PHE A 645 -27.86 11.87 -1.40
N ARG A 646 -27.63 12.05 -2.72
CA ARG A 646 -26.90 13.23 -3.23
C ARG A 646 -27.44 14.56 -2.69
N GLU A 647 -28.75 14.73 -2.65
CA GLU A 647 -29.37 15.97 -2.13
C GLU A 647 -29.11 16.16 -0.62
N HIS A 648 -29.07 15.08 0.17
CA HIS A 648 -28.66 15.16 1.57
C HIS A 648 -27.20 15.65 1.71
N TYR A 649 -26.28 15.14 0.89
CA TYR A 649 -24.88 15.57 0.87
C TYR A 649 -24.73 17.02 0.36
N ARG A 650 -25.53 17.44 -0.62
CA ARG A 650 -25.58 18.83 -1.10
C ARG A 650 -26.10 19.79 -0.03
N ASP A 651 -27.18 19.43 0.65
CA ASP A 651 -27.76 20.23 1.73
C ASP A 651 -26.78 20.40 2.90
N ARG A 652 -26.14 19.31 3.34
CA ARG A 652 -25.16 19.40 4.44
C ARG A 652 -23.92 20.19 4.04
N TYR A 653 -23.49 20.08 2.78
CA TYR A 653 -22.36 20.84 2.25
C TYR A 653 -22.65 22.35 2.28
N LEU A 654 -23.85 22.78 1.85
CA LEU A 654 -24.26 24.19 1.94
C LEU A 654 -24.37 24.66 3.39
N ARG A 655 -24.93 23.85 4.29
CA ARG A 655 -24.99 24.20 5.73
C ARG A 655 -23.60 24.45 6.29
N ASP A 656 -22.65 23.57 5.99
CA ASP A 656 -21.26 23.73 6.43
C ASP A 656 -20.60 24.94 5.77
N PHE A 657 -20.80 25.14 4.48
CA PHE A 657 -20.26 26.29 3.73
C PHE A 657 -20.70 27.62 4.37
N VAL A 658 -22.00 27.76 4.66
CA VAL A 658 -22.56 28.97 5.28
C VAL A 658 -22.08 29.13 6.73
N LYS A 659 -22.09 28.03 7.51
CA LYS A 659 -21.63 28.03 8.91
C LYS A 659 -20.16 28.42 9.03
N ASN A 660 -19.31 27.80 8.23
CA ASN A 660 -17.87 27.89 8.36
C ASN A 660 -17.27 29.11 7.65
N ARG A 661 -18.01 29.72 6.70
CA ARG A 661 -17.58 30.87 5.89
C ARG A 661 -16.15 30.67 5.39
N PRO A 662 -15.91 29.78 4.42
CA PRO A 662 -14.56 29.44 4.01
C PRO A 662 -13.84 30.64 3.37
N ASP A 663 -12.54 30.75 3.56
CA ASP A 663 -11.70 31.80 2.98
C ASP A 663 -11.49 31.57 1.49
N PHE A 664 -11.41 30.30 1.10
CA PHE A 664 -11.25 29.89 -0.28
C PHE A 664 -12.20 28.77 -0.68
N VAL A 665 -12.52 28.76 -1.96
CA VAL A 665 -13.13 27.62 -2.66
C VAL A 665 -12.09 27.10 -3.62
N LEU A 666 -11.89 25.79 -3.66
CA LEU A 666 -10.95 25.13 -4.55
C LEU A 666 -11.71 24.08 -5.35
N GLU A 667 -11.82 24.29 -6.65
CA GLU A 667 -12.40 23.36 -7.61
C GLU A 667 -11.29 22.63 -8.33
N ALA A 668 -11.26 21.31 -8.17
CA ALA A 668 -10.32 20.40 -8.81
C ALA A 668 -11.08 19.51 -9.80
N VAL A 669 -11.52 20.12 -10.91
CA VAL A 669 -12.25 19.47 -12.00
C VAL A 669 -11.65 19.92 -13.34
N GLY A 670 -11.18 18.97 -14.16
CA GLY A 670 -10.62 19.22 -15.48
C GLY A 670 -9.70 18.09 -15.99
N PRO A 671 -9.08 18.25 -17.18
CA PRO A 671 -8.35 17.19 -17.87
C PRO A 671 -7.23 16.49 -17.07
N GLU A 672 -6.67 17.15 -16.06
CA GLU A 672 -5.60 16.62 -15.20
C GLU A 672 -5.99 16.48 -13.71
N ALA A 673 -7.28 16.52 -13.40
CA ALA A 673 -7.78 16.18 -12.07
C ALA A 673 -7.89 14.65 -11.90
N PHE A 674 -7.95 14.16 -10.66
CA PHE A 674 -7.91 12.72 -10.39
C PHE A 674 -9.12 11.94 -10.92
N ALA A 675 -10.35 12.42 -10.66
CA ALA A 675 -11.58 11.67 -10.94
C ALA A 675 -12.64 12.43 -11.77
N TYR A 676 -12.51 13.76 -11.87
CA TYR A 676 -13.54 14.62 -12.48
C TYR A 676 -12.92 15.51 -13.54
N HIS A 677 -13.37 15.39 -14.79
CA HIS A 677 -12.71 15.99 -15.94
C HIS A 677 -13.58 17.00 -16.70
N ASP A 678 -14.89 16.99 -16.51
CA ASP A 678 -15.82 17.89 -17.20
C ASP A 678 -16.44 18.90 -16.22
N ARG A 679 -15.95 20.15 -16.24
CA ARG A 679 -16.50 21.24 -15.41
C ARG A 679 -17.97 21.49 -15.64
N ARG A 680 -18.47 21.31 -16.87
CA ARG A 680 -19.87 21.59 -17.20
C ARG A 680 -20.83 20.66 -16.45
N THR A 681 -20.43 19.41 -16.25
CA THR A 681 -21.28 18.38 -15.63
C THR A 681 -20.86 18.02 -14.21
N GLN A 682 -19.62 18.28 -13.83
CA GLN A 682 -19.03 17.86 -12.55
C GLN A 682 -18.43 19.04 -11.74
N GLY A 683 -18.29 20.21 -12.35
CA GLY A 683 -17.85 21.43 -11.68
C GLY A 683 -18.92 22.02 -10.75
N ILE A 684 -18.60 23.15 -10.13
CA ILE A 684 -19.51 23.89 -9.23
C ILE A 684 -20.80 24.27 -9.98
N GLU A 685 -20.73 24.45 -11.29
CA GLU A 685 -21.86 24.73 -12.17
C GLU A 685 -22.93 23.62 -12.14
N SER A 686 -22.56 22.38 -11.77
CA SER A 686 -23.49 21.27 -11.57
C SER A 686 -24.34 21.38 -10.28
N PHE A 687 -24.02 22.35 -9.42
CA PHE A 687 -24.73 22.64 -8.17
C PHE A 687 -25.13 24.13 -8.10
N PRO A 688 -26.26 24.53 -8.72
CA PRO A 688 -26.63 25.93 -8.93
C PRO A 688 -26.71 26.78 -7.66
N GLN A 689 -27.11 26.19 -6.53
CA GLN A 689 -27.14 26.86 -5.23
C GLN A 689 -25.72 27.28 -4.79
N LEU A 690 -24.76 26.35 -4.84
CA LEU A 690 -23.37 26.63 -4.51
C LEU A 690 -22.77 27.63 -5.50
N GLN A 691 -23.00 27.44 -6.80
CA GLN A 691 -22.52 28.34 -7.84
C GLN A 691 -22.92 29.80 -7.58
N ARG A 692 -24.20 30.04 -7.26
CA ARG A 692 -24.69 31.40 -6.95
C ARG A 692 -23.95 32.02 -5.77
N ILE A 693 -23.72 31.26 -4.69
CA ILE A 693 -23.00 31.75 -3.52
C ILE A 693 -21.54 32.08 -3.87
N VAL A 694 -20.86 31.20 -4.60
CA VAL A 694 -19.46 31.39 -5.00
C VAL A 694 -19.32 32.60 -5.91
N MET A 695 -20.17 32.74 -6.92
CA MET A 695 -20.11 33.87 -7.88
C MET A 695 -20.45 35.21 -7.22
N ALA A 696 -21.34 35.23 -6.24
CA ALA A 696 -21.69 36.45 -5.49
C ALA A 696 -20.60 36.86 -4.50
N SER A 697 -19.95 35.89 -3.85
CA SER A 697 -19.15 36.15 -2.64
C SER A 697 -17.64 35.98 -2.80
N TYR A 698 -17.20 35.37 -3.91
CA TYR A 698 -15.80 35.06 -4.14
C TYR A 698 -15.32 35.67 -5.47
N ALA A 699 -14.01 35.83 -5.60
CA ALA A 699 -13.35 36.25 -6.82
C ALA A 699 -12.29 35.22 -7.20
N ILE A 700 -12.12 34.96 -8.50
CA ILE A 700 -11.11 34.02 -8.99
C ILE A 700 -9.73 34.56 -8.64
N ALA A 701 -8.93 33.75 -7.93
CA ALA A 701 -7.53 34.00 -7.64
C ALA A 701 -6.61 33.22 -8.58
N VAL A 702 -7.02 32.01 -8.99
CA VAL A 702 -6.32 31.18 -9.97
C VAL A 702 -7.36 30.48 -10.85
N ASP A 703 -7.16 30.48 -12.16
CA ASP A 703 -7.87 29.62 -13.10
C ASP A 703 -6.84 28.94 -14.01
N ALA A 704 -6.51 27.69 -13.69
CA ALA A 704 -5.71 26.81 -14.53
C ALA A 704 -6.63 25.73 -15.11
N GLU A 705 -6.26 25.08 -16.22
CA GLU A 705 -7.15 24.15 -16.95
C GLU A 705 -7.83 23.08 -16.07
N SER A 706 -7.17 22.65 -15.01
CA SER A 706 -7.59 21.55 -14.15
C SER A 706 -7.87 21.93 -12.70
N VAL A 707 -7.60 23.18 -12.31
CA VAL A 707 -7.86 23.70 -10.96
C VAL A 707 -8.29 25.17 -11.00
N ARG A 708 -9.34 25.52 -10.26
CA ARG A 708 -9.80 26.90 -10.06
C ARG A 708 -9.85 27.21 -8.56
N LEU A 709 -9.20 28.30 -8.15
CA LEU A 709 -9.18 28.78 -6.78
C LEU A 709 -9.90 30.12 -6.71
N TRP A 710 -10.90 30.25 -5.83
CA TRP A 710 -11.56 31.51 -5.54
C TRP A 710 -11.25 31.96 -4.12
N LYS A 711 -11.05 33.27 -3.94
CA LYS A 711 -10.84 33.93 -2.65
C LYS A 711 -12.09 34.71 -2.26
N ARG A 712 -12.50 34.62 -0.99
CA ARG A 712 -13.65 35.37 -0.46
C ARG A 712 -13.40 36.87 -0.57
N ARG A 713 -14.41 37.63 -1.00
CA ARG A 713 -14.35 39.10 -1.01
C ARG A 713 -14.46 39.65 0.43
N PRO A 714 -13.80 40.78 0.76
CA PRO A 714 -13.79 41.32 2.12
C PRO A 714 -15.18 41.57 2.73
N ASP A 715 -16.17 41.97 1.91
CA ASP A 715 -17.49 42.43 2.37
C ASP A 715 -18.67 41.58 1.84
N ALA A 716 -18.41 40.37 1.35
CA ALA A 716 -19.47 39.56 0.73
C ALA A 716 -20.45 38.96 1.76
N PRO A 717 -21.78 39.13 1.56
CA PRO A 717 -22.77 38.43 2.37
C PRO A 717 -22.80 36.94 1.99
N VAL A 718 -22.45 36.08 2.94
CA VAL A 718 -22.69 34.63 2.83
C VAL A 718 -24.13 34.38 3.30
N ARG A 719 -25.10 34.40 2.37
CA ARG A 719 -26.50 34.06 2.63
C ARG A 719 -26.88 32.75 1.96
#